data_AF-A0A1V0Q0C9-F1
#
_entry.id   AF-A0A1V0Q0C9-F1
#
_cell.length_a   1.000
_cell.length_b   1.000
_cell.length_c   1.000
_cell.angle_alpha   90.00
_cell.angle_beta   90.00
_cell.angle_gamma   90.00
#
_symmetry.space_group_name_H-M   'P 1'
#
loop_
_entity.id
_entity.type
_entity.pdbx_description
1 polymer ?
#
loop_
_entity_poly.entity_id
_entity_poly.type
_entity_poly.pdbx_seq_one_letter_code
_entity_poly.pdbx_strand_id
1 'polypeptide(L)'
;MPAFDTSCIPCGLQTFRRNTYFNGKLLTERDFQQEQAYLVGKDRLHNAYLHGTGTVCGLSVTAHPNEECRRRYVVLEPGLALDCCGREIVVTEPTVIDITAEIEAQGITFDDAHDEDLFLSICYDEAGDEKVPVILPDCSCADDNDAFNRIREGWKIALHVARSDTVPPVQQPTDARLDWVQTLILHDQRVTATAVDEENGQVYVAVTSSDGGARVFVYDATTHDLITAFETGKSVRDIAVSPRGDLIYVVGTGVEDDDGIAVYREADIRSADPDAPVISLGWGLRLAVSEDGTLFVWSLDDGEILAWREADIQNWISDGGVGVPAGQRRFDLGHATSPDTPATRGANVIQVSASGQMLFLLDVDADDDDRRLRIFDISRLFSGDAGGEPGDEITVPVKIDGRPVALSVSFDGEYVYVLSQADAETAHLDRFQLLDPGGVFSIRPDGRGGAWAAEALDLTLAPGERWAYALESDEEGHASVVTLSVDAIADVSAPERANPLGTRQAIAGEARFLRLAPVLNRLYAAANDASPAQPSRALVAVIDITENDCGTIFDEIIGPCPACGDDGDHCVTLAHLPGYVPGMLMQDPGIGTEGTDAIIDNLTHRRLVPSSNTIVEVVRCMLEQGFAQGRPGPRGPAGMPGPEGQEGPEGPEGPEGPEGPEGPEGPEGPEGPEGPEGPPADGLNDNLVRITNLSWVHDDSPWNSVGAFLDDFNKTGLVIAFSAPVLFDSVRGNPKILSDSEVFRLFARITGPGGCTYDVIPPGLTCEPCQIDAIDAGGRITAVTATADPITQAVRLAGGDTFQGWVQELGVGLFRILFRSDFVRDEKGEFAVDGNHIFGAVPRRPSGNRLEGGSFESWFAVPRG
;
A
#
# COMPACT_ATOMS: atom_id res chain seq x y z
N MET A 1 17.46 49.75 -18.65
CA MET A 1 17.55 48.35 -19.13
C MET A 1 16.18 47.73 -18.91
N PRO A 2 15.57 47.00 -19.86
CA PRO A 2 14.36 46.26 -19.53
C PRO A 2 14.77 45.21 -18.49
N ALA A 3 14.05 45.18 -17.37
CA ALA A 3 14.20 44.15 -16.36
C ALA A 3 14.20 42.78 -17.04
N PHE A 4 15.01 41.84 -16.56
CA PHE A 4 14.70 40.43 -16.77
C PHE A 4 13.23 40.29 -16.42
N ASP A 5 12.41 39.92 -17.39
CA ASP A 5 10.99 39.73 -17.15
C ASP A 5 10.89 38.60 -16.13
N THR A 6 10.62 38.97 -14.88
CA THR A 6 10.40 38.06 -13.75
C THR A 6 9.10 37.28 -13.91
N SER A 7 8.33 37.57 -14.98
CA SER A 7 7.23 36.71 -15.40
C SER A 7 7.78 35.31 -15.63
N CYS A 8 7.16 34.31 -15.00
CA CYS A 8 7.45 32.93 -15.33
C CYS A 8 7.35 32.69 -16.83
N ILE A 9 8.11 31.71 -17.32
CA ILE A 9 7.90 31.18 -18.67
C ILE A 9 6.42 30.82 -18.73
N PRO A 10 5.58 31.51 -19.53
CA PRO A 10 4.15 31.25 -19.55
C PRO A 10 3.94 29.78 -19.88
N CYS A 11 3.13 29.11 -19.06
CA CYS A 11 2.93 27.66 -19.09
C CYS A 11 2.61 27.21 -20.51
N GLY A 12 3.58 26.59 -21.19
CA GLY A 12 3.51 26.26 -22.60
C GLY A 12 4.85 25.78 -23.17
N LEU A 13 4.78 24.87 -24.15
CA LEU A 13 5.96 24.34 -24.82
C LEU A 13 6.66 25.43 -25.63
N GLN A 14 7.81 25.92 -25.13
CA GLN A 14 8.63 26.91 -25.83
C GLN A 14 9.80 26.27 -26.57
N THR A 15 10.15 26.82 -27.73
CA THR A 15 11.33 26.41 -28.50
C THR A 15 12.53 27.29 -28.15
N PHE A 16 13.57 26.70 -27.56
CA PHE A 16 14.80 27.42 -27.23
C PHE A 16 15.73 27.63 -28.44
N ARG A 17 16.44 28.77 -28.48
CA ARG A 17 17.43 29.10 -29.51
C ARG A 17 18.84 29.08 -28.94
N ARG A 18 19.68 28.14 -29.39
CA ARG A 18 21.10 28.08 -28.99
C ARG A 18 21.98 29.00 -29.82
N ASN A 19 23.06 29.47 -29.19
CA ASN A 19 24.12 30.19 -29.89
C ASN A 19 24.90 29.25 -30.81
N THR A 20 25.29 29.71 -32.00
CA THR A 20 26.14 28.96 -32.93
C THR A 20 27.53 29.61 -33.01
N TYR A 21 28.56 28.82 -32.74
CA TYR A 21 29.95 29.26 -32.75
C TYR A 21 30.60 29.07 -34.14
N PHE A 22 31.29 30.11 -34.62
CA PHE A 22 32.11 30.05 -35.84
C PHE A 22 33.24 31.07 -35.79
N ASN A 23 34.29 30.81 -36.58
CA ASN A 23 35.49 31.65 -36.62
C ASN A 23 35.16 33.07 -37.10
N GLY A 24 35.60 34.07 -36.34
CA GLY A 24 35.38 35.49 -36.63
C GLY A 24 34.07 36.08 -36.10
N LYS A 25 33.26 35.30 -35.37
CA LYS A 25 32.06 35.81 -34.68
C LYS A 25 32.47 36.68 -33.48
N LEU A 26 31.91 37.89 -33.38
CA LEU A 26 31.99 38.73 -32.17
C LEU A 26 30.94 38.24 -31.17
N LEU A 27 31.37 37.93 -29.94
CA LEU A 27 30.48 37.57 -28.83
C LEU A 27 30.23 38.81 -27.96
N THR A 28 28.96 39.08 -27.69
CA THR A 28 28.49 40.21 -26.87
C THR A 28 27.79 39.71 -25.61
N GLU A 29 27.51 40.60 -24.66
CA GLU A 29 26.68 40.30 -23.46
C GLU A 29 25.39 39.56 -23.85
N ARG A 30 24.73 40.00 -24.92
CA ARG A 30 23.52 39.37 -25.45
C ARG A 30 23.73 37.90 -25.85
N ASP A 31 24.87 37.56 -26.44
CA ASP A 31 25.16 36.18 -26.84
C ASP A 31 25.37 35.27 -25.61
N PHE A 32 26.00 35.78 -24.55
CA PHE A 32 26.20 35.05 -23.29
C PHE A 32 24.91 34.92 -22.47
N GLN A 33 24.10 35.99 -22.40
CA GLN A 33 22.76 35.93 -21.80
C GLN A 33 21.86 34.94 -22.53
N GLN A 34 21.93 34.89 -23.87
CA GLN A 34 21.18 33.92 -24.65
C GLN A 34 21.64 32.48 -24.39
N GLU A 35 22.94 32.25 -24.19
CA GLU A 35 23.46 30.93 -23.81
C GLU A 35 23.02 30.51 -22.40
N GLN A 36 23.07 31.43 -21.44
CA GLN A 36 22.57 31.20 -20.08
C GLN A 36 21.07 30.90 -20.07
N ALA A 37 20.27 31.71 -20.78
CA ALA A 37 18.82 31.48 -20.92
C ALA A 37 18.50 30.15 -21.62
N TYR A 38 19.32 29.72 -22.59
CA TYR A 38 19.14 28.42 -23.24
C TYR A 38 19.40 27.26 -22.28
N LEU A 39 20.45 27.32 -21.46
CA LEU A 39 20.77 26.25 -20.49
C LEU A 39 19.75 26.21 -19.36
N VAL A 40 19.59 27.33 -18.63
CA VAL A 40 18.66 27.45 -17.51
C VAL A 40 17.22 27.17 -17.96
N GLY A 41 16.82 27.66 -19.13
CA GLY A 41 15.49 27.40 -19.67
C GLY A 41 15.24 25.93 -19.99
N LYS A 42 16.25 25.20 -20.48
CA LYS A 42 16.11 23.76 -20.72
C LYS A 42 16.01 22.95 -19.43
N ASP A 43 16.76 23.33 -18.40
CA ASP A 43 16.72 22.65 -17.10
C ASP A 43 15.40 22.94 -16.38
N ARG A 44 14.93 24.19 -16.39
CA ARG A 44 13.60 24.56 -15.89
C ARG A 44 12.47 23.84 -16.64
N LEU A 45 12.57 23.71 -17.97
CA LEU A 45 11.61 22.92 -18.75
C LEU A 45 11.63 21.43 -18.35
N HIS A 46 12.83 20.87 -18.14
CA HIS A 46 12.99 19.50 -17.64
C HIS A 46 12.27 19.35 -16.30
N ASN A 47 12.59 20.21 -15.34
CA ASN A 47 12.01 20.16 -14.00
C ASN A 47 10.48 20.30 -14.03
N ALA A 48 9.96 21.30 -14.73
CA ALA A 48 8.52 21.57 -14.78
C ALA A 48 7.70 20.43 -15.43
N TYR A 49 8.22 19.78 -16.48
CA TYR A 49 7.46 18.78 -17.25
C TYR A 49 7.78 17.32 -16.93
N LEU A 50 8.96 17.02 -16.37
CA LEU A 50 9.35 15.66 -16.01
C LEU A 50 9.23 15.39 -14.51
N HIS A 51 9.36 16.42 -13.67
CA HIS A 51 9.27 16.29 -12.22
C HIS A 51 8.00 16.95 -11.65
N GLY A 52 7.48 18.01 -12.28
CA GLY A 52 6.30 18.72 -11.80
C GLY A 52 6.65 19.75 -10.74
N THR A 53 5.72 20.00 -9.81
CA THR A 53 5.88 21.03 -8.75
C THR A 53 5.54 20.46 -7.38
N GLY A 54 6.26 20.92 -6.36
CA GLY A 54 6.10 20.47 -4.98
C GLY A 54 7.42 20.48 -4.20
N THR A 55 7.41 19.86 -3.03
CA THR A 55 8.62 19.62 -2.24
C THR A 55 9.32 18.34 -2.68
N VAL A 56 10.61 18.42 -2.99
CA VAL A 56 11.45 17.27 -3.40
C VAL A 56 11.94 16.51 -2.18
N CYS A 57 12.47 17.22 -1.18
CA CYS A 57 12.93 16.64 0.09
C CYS A 57 13.01 17.72 1.18
N GLY A 58 13.00 17.32 2.45
CA GLY A 58 13.18 18.25 3.56
C GLY A 58 12.03 19.25 3.70
N LEU A 59 12.30 20.53 4.00
CA LEU A 59 11.30 21.61 4.07
C LEU A 59 10.08 21.33 4.97
N SER A 60 10.23 20.47 5.96
CA SER A 60 9.20 20.30 7.00
C SER A 60 9.17 21.52 7.89
N VAL A 61 7.96 21.92 8.24
CA VAL A 61 7.70 22.98 9.21
C VAL A 61 7.45 22.30 10.54
N THR A 62 8.27 22.59 11.53
CA THR A 62 8.15 22.00 12.87
C THR A 62 7.88 23.07 13.91
N ALA A 63 7.27 22.65 15.01
CA ALA A 63 7.07 23.52 16.15
C ALA A 63 8.43 23.94 16.72
N HIS A 64 8.54 25.20 17.13
CA HIS A 64 9.78 25.68 17.73
C HIS A 64 10.14 24.82 18.96
N PRO A 65 11.40 24.35 19.12
CA PRO A 65 11.78 23.43 20.19
C PRO A 65 11.43 23.95 21.59
N ASN A 66 11.60 25.26 21.83
CA ASN A 66 11.12 25.94 23.03
C ASN A 66 9.61 26.25 22.96
N GLU A 67 8.84 25.72 23.90
CA GLU A 67 7.38 25.91 24.05
C GLU A 67 6.95 27.38 24.15
N GLU A 68 7.72 28.23 24.84
CA GLU A 68 7.41 29.67 24.96
C GLU A 68 7.46 30.41 23.61
N CYS A 69 8.27 29.91 22.67
CA CYS A 69 8.45 30.50 21.34
C CYS A 69 7.40 30.00 20.33
N ARG A 70 6.69 28.92 20.62
CA ARG A 70 5.73 28.26 19.71
C ARG A 70 4.50 29.11 19.38
N ARG A 71 4.28 30.23 20.07
CA ARG A 71 3.19 31.17 19.75
C ARG A 71 3.51 32.13 18.61
N ARG A 72 4.79 32.20 18.22
CA ARG A 72 5.29 33.21 17.28
C ARG A 72 6.16 32.61 16.18
N TYR A 73 6.97 31.61 16.53
CA TYR A 73 7.97 31.06 15.63
C TYR A 73 7.66 29.62 15.25
N VAL A 74 7.96 29.29 14.00
CA VAL A 74 8.08 27.91 13.50
C VAL A 74 9.48 27.71 12.93
N VAL A 75 9.91 26.46 12.79
CA VAL A 75 11.22 26.12 12.22
C VAL A 75 10.99 25.46 10.86
N LEU A 76 11.61 26.01 9.83
CA LEU A 76 11.68 25.41 8.51
C LEU A 76 12.98 24.61 8.39
N GLU A 77 12.87 23.31 8.20
CA GLU A 77 14.02 22.43 8.01
C GLU A 77 14.64 22.60 6.61
N PRO A 78 15.96 22.33 6.45
CA PRO A 78 16.62 22.34 5.15
C PRO A 78 15.93 21.41 4.15
N GLY A 79 15.99 21.74 2.87
CA GLY A 79 15.42 20.93 1.82
C GLY A 79 15.38 21.60 0.46
N LEU A 80 14.68 20.95 -0.48
CA LEU A 80 14.58 21.36 -1.88
C LEU A 80 13.11 21.29 -2.32
N ALA A 81 12.65 22.30 -3.04
CA ALA A 81 11.36 22.32 -3.73
C ALA A 81 11.51 22.74 -5.19
N LEU A 82 10.52 22.35 -6.01
CA LEU A 82 10.35 22.80 -7.38
C LEU A 82 9.05 23.58 -7.49
N ASP A 83 9.13 24.83 -7.93
CA ASP A 83 7.94 25.59 -8.26
C ASP A 83 7.38 25.21 -9.65
N CYS A 84 6.21 25.76 -9.99
CA CYS A 84 5.54 25.44 -11.26
C CYS A 84 6.28 25.92 -12.51
N CYS A 85 7.34 26.71 -12.34
CA CYS A 85 8.19 27.20 -13.42
C CYS A 85 9.49 26.37 -13.53
N GLY A 86 9.58 25.29 -12.75
CA GLY A 86 10.73 24.39 -12.70
C GLY A 86 11.95 24.99 -12.00
N ARG A 87 11.76 26.05 -11.20
CA ARG A 87 12.84 26.70 -10.44
C ARG A 87 13.08 25.93 -9.15
N GLU A 88 14.36 25.73 -8.86
CA GLU A 88 14.82 25.04 -7.66
C GLU A 88 14.87 26.01 -6.48
N ILE A 89 14.17 25.67 -5.40
CA ILE A 89 14.16 26.42 -4.15
C ILE A 89 14.95 25.62 -3.12
N VAL A 90 16.13 26.10 -2.75
CA VAL A 90 17.06 25.40 -1.85
C VAL A 90 17.15 26.11 -0.51
N VAL A 91 16.82 25.39 0.56
CA VAL A 91 17.02 25.82 1.95
C VAL A 91 18.16 24.99 2.53
N THR A 92 19.28 25.63 2.85
CA THR A 92 20.51 24.94 3.23
C THR A 92 20.67 24.72 4.74
N GLU A 93 19.96 25.49 5.56
CA GLU A 93 20.07 25.45 7.02
C GLU A 93 18.69 25.66 7.68
N PRO A 94 18.46 25.09 8.88
CA PRO A 94 17.21 25.28 9.60
C PRO A 94 16.98 26.77 9.85
N THR A 95 15.83 27.27 9.39
CA THR A 95 15.52 28.70 9.45
C THR A 95 14.31 28.92 10.35
N VAL A 96 14.44 29.81 11.33
CA VAL A 96 13.34 30.20 12.21
C VAL A 96 12.50 31.27 11.51
N ILE A 97 11.21 30.99 11.34
CA ILE A 97 10.25 31.91 10.69
C ILE A 97 9.39 32.55 11.77
N ASP A 98 9.30 33.88 11.75
CA ASP A 98 8.41 34.65 12.63
C ASP A 98 7.05 34.83 11.95
N ILE A 99 6.10 33.94 12.27
CA ILE A 99 4.78 33.93 11.65
C ILE A 99 4.02 35.24 11.93
N THR A 100 4.18 35.81 13.13
CA THR A 100 3.50 37.05 13.48
C THR A 100 4.05 38.23 12.68
N ALA A 101 5.38 38.32 12.52
CA ALA A 101 5.98 39.37 11.71
C ALA A 101 5.62 39.22 10.21
N GLU A 102 5.55 38.00 9.70
CA GLU A 102 5.14 37.74 8.31
C GLU A 102 3.66 38.09 8.05
N ILE A 103 2.76 37.78 8.98
CA ILE A 103 1.33 38.20 8.91
C ILE A 103 1.23 39.74 8.81
N GLU A 104 1.99 40.46 9.64
CA GLU A 104 2.02 41.92 9.62
C GLU A 104 2.64 42.48 8.32
N ALA A 105 3.75 41.90 7.86
CA ALA A 105 4.46 42.35 6.67
C ALA A 105 3.66 42.12 5.38
N GLN A 106 2.90 41.03 5.30
CA GLN A 106 2.10 40.65 4.13
C GLN A 106 0.66 41.18 4.20
N GLY A 107 0.27 41.83 5.31
CA GLY A 107 -1.02 42.50 5.47
C GLY A 107 -2.21 41.53 5.55
N ILE A 108 -2.01 40.35 6.13
CA ILE A 108 -3.00 39.28 6.18
C ILE A 108 -4.05 39.57 7.25
N THR A 109 -5.32 39.39 6.90
CA THR A 109 -6.47 39.55 7.80
C THR A 109 -7.28 38.26 7.87
N PHE A 110 -7.69 37.87 9.07
CA PHE A 110 -8.55 36.71 9.31
C PHE A 110 -10.01 37.15 9.39
N ASP A 111 -10.94 36.34 8.89
CA ASP A 111 -12.38 36.58 9.05
C ASP A 111 -12.82 36.52 10.53
N ASP A 112 -13.81 37.33 10.91
CA ASP A 112 -14.37 37.41 12.27
C ASP A 112 -14.95 36.05 12.74
N ALA A 113 -15.34 35.20 11.79
CA ALA A 113 -15.85 33.85 12.04
C ALA A 113 -14.76 32.80 12.35
N HIS A 114 -13.49 33.07 12.00
CA HIS A 114 -12.35 32.14 12.14
C HIS A 114 -12.54 30.79 11.42
N ASP A 115 -13.28 30.78 10.30
CA ASP A 115 -13.51 29.60 9.45
C ASP A 115 -12.39 29.37 8.40
N GLU A 116 -11.26 30.09 8.51
CA GLU A 116 -10.17 30.06 7.54
C GLU A 116 -8.88 29.52 8.17
N ASP A 117 -8.10 28.81 7.35
CA ASP A 117 -6.86 28.19 7.77
C ASP A 117 -5.64 28.99 7.27
N LEU A 118 -4.54 28.91 8.02
CA LEU A 118 -3.28 29.54 7.62
C LEU A 118 -2.41 28.52 6.86
N PHE A 119 -1.96 28.90 5.68
CA PHE A 119 -1.05 28.11 4.87
C PHE A 119 0.31 28.80 4.75
N LEU A 120 1.36 28.02 4.97
CA LEU A 120 2.75 28.44 4.86
C LEU A 120 3.33 27.93 3.54
N SER A 121 3.80 28.83 2.69
CA SER A 121 4.38 28.51 1.38
C SER A 121 5.76 29.14 1.20
N ILE A 122 6.57 28.54 0.33
CA ILE A 122 7.90 29.05 -0.04
C ILE A 122 7.94 29.41 -1.51
N CYS A 123 8.53 30.55 -1.84
CA CYS A 123 8.60 31.07 -3.19
C CYS A 123 10.05 31.35 -3.56
N TYR A 124 10.39 31.09 -4.82
CA TYR A 124 11.69 31.43 -5.38
C TYR A 124 11.89 32.96 -5.42
N ASP A 125 13.10 33.41 -5.11
CA ASP A 125 13.51 34.82 -5.19
C ASP A 125 14.92 34.97 -5.78
N GLU A 126 15.21 36.11 -6.42
CA GLU A 126 16.52 36.43 -6.98
C GLU A 126 16.94 37.83 -6.54
N ALA A 127 18.15 37.96 -6.02
CA ALA A 127 18.73 39.25 -5.64
C ALA A 127 20.06 39.49 -6.33
N GLY A 128 20.30 40.74 -6.73
CA GLY A 128 21.61 41.16 -7.22
C GLY A 128 22.67 41.02 -6.13
N ASP A 129 23.81 40.43 -6.48
CA ASP A 129 24.94 40.21 -5.58
C ASP A 129 26.22 40.84 -6.15
N GLU A 130 27.11 41.28 -5.25
CA GLU A 130 28.38 41.92 -5.58
C GLU A 130 28.23 43.14 -6.52
N LYS A 131 27.91 44.32 -5.98
CA LYS A 131 27.88 45.57 -6.75
C LYS A 131 29.28 45.94 -7.25
N VAL A 132 29.41 46.19 -8.54
CA VAL A 132 30.65 46.60 -9.21
C VAL A 132 30.41 47.82 -10.09
N PRO A 133 31.41 48.73 -10.19
CA PRO A 133 31.28 49.92 -11.03
C PRO A 133 31.33 49.55 -12.53
N VAL A 134 30.36 50.06 -13.27
CA VAL A 134 30.26 49.98 -14.73
C VAL A 134 31.26 50.97 -15.35
N ILE A 135 32.24 50.43 -16.08
CA ILE A 135 33.37 51.20 -16.63
C ILE A 135 32.94 52.10 -17.81
N LEU A 136 31.89 51.71 -18.53
CA LEU A 136 31.33 52.44 -19.67
C LEU A 136 29.80 52.53 -19.52
N PRO A 137 29.30 53.40 -18.65
CA PRO A 137 27.86 53.59 -18.53
C PRO A 137 27.30 54.20 -19.82
N ASP A 138 26.08 53.80 -20.19
CA ASP A 138 25.29 54.53 -21.18
C ASP A 138 25.22 56.01 -20.76
N CYS A 139 25.14 56.94 -21.71
CA CYS A 139 25.34 58.39 -21.53
C CYS A 139 24.34 59.13 -20.61
N SER A 140 23.80 58.50 -19.55
CA SER A 140 23.07 59.15 -18.48
C SER A 140 24.01 59.52 -17.34
N CYS A 141 24.10 60.81 -17.04
CA CYS A 141 24.90 61.39 -15.95
C CYS A 141 24.29 61.13 -14.55
N ALA A 142 23.84 59.92 -14.26
CA ALA A 142 23.41 59.51 -12.92
C ALA A 142 24.60 58.92 -12.16
N ASP A 143 24.79 59.33 -10.90
CA ASP A 143 25.97 59.02 -10.08
C ASP A 143 26.00 57.57 -9.52
N ASP A 144 25.03 56.73 -9.89
CA ASP A 144 24.98 55.31 -9.50
C ASP A 144 25.31 54.42 -10.71
N ASN A 145 26.57 54.42 -11.14
CA ASN A 145 27.06 53.54 -12.21
C ASN A 145 27.48 52.17 -11.67
N ASP A 146 26.76 51.61 -10.70
CA ASP A 146 27.04 50.27 -10.18
C ASP A 146 26.04 49.27 -10.77
N ALA A 147 26.56 48.12 -11.24
CA ALA A 147 25.76 46.97 -11.63
C ALA A 147 26.11 45.78 -10.73
N PHE A 148 25.20 44.83 -10.58
CA PHE A 148 25.48 43.60 -9.85
C PHE A 148 26.28 42.65 -10.76
N ASN A 149 27.41 42.17 -10.26
CA ASN A 149 28.27 41.22 -10.97
C ASN A 149 27.63 39.82 -11.01
N ARG A 150 26.78 39.50 -10.03
CA ARG A 150 26.17 38.19 -9.86
C ARG A 150 24.69 38.32 -9.52
N ILE A 151 23.97 37.24 -9.74
CA ILE A 151 22.61 37.04 -9.22
C ILE A 151 22.72 35.92 -8.20
N ARG A 152 22.18 36.15 -7.01
CA ARG A 152 22.05 35.15 -5.96
C ARG A 152 20.61 34.67 -5.95
N GLU A 153 20.46 33.37 -6.16
CA GLU A 153 19.19 32.68 -6.01
C GLU A 153 18.89 32.51 -4.52
N GLY A 154 17.63 32.67 -4.15
CA GLY A 154 17.16 32.62 -2.78
C GLY A 154 15.68 32.28 -2.73
N TRP A 155 15.07 32.57 -1.57
CA TRP A 155 13.68 32.25 -1.33
C TRP A 155 13.05 33.23 -0.34
N LYS A 156 11.73 33.34 -0.42
CA LYS A 156 10.89 34.10 0.51
C LYS A 156 9.73 33.22 1.01
N ILE A 157 9.20 33.56 2.18
CA ILE A 157 7.97 32.96 2.70
C ILE A 157 6.76 33.73 2.19
N ALA A 158 5.74 33.02 1.75
CA ALA A 158 4.41 33.56 1.51
C ALA A 158 3.42 32.87 2.44
N LEU A 159 2.62 33.67 3.13
CA LEU A 159 1.51 33.22 3.93
C LEU A 159 0.21 33.50 3.16
N HIS A 160 -0.70 32.53 3.15
CA HIS A 160 -2.04 32.74 2.60
C HIS A 160 -3.10 32.18 3.54
N VAL A 161 -4.25 32.83 3.55
CA VAL A 161 -5.41 32.41 4.35
C VAL A 161 -6.50 32.02 3.38
N ALA A 162 -7.02 30.80 3.53
CA ALA A 162 -8.07 30.24 2.70
C ALA A 162 -8.88 29.23 3.51
N ARG A 163 -10.11 28.95 3.09
CA ARG A 163 -10.90 27.86 3.69
C ARG A 163 -10.36 26.52 3.21
N SER A 164 -10.24 25.53 4.09
CA SER A 164 -9.70 24.20 3.76
C SER A 164 -10.47 23.49 2.63
N ASP A 165 -11.77 23.74 2.50
CA ASP A 165 -12.60 23.18 1.42
C ASP A 165 -12.33 23.80 0.04
N THR A 166 -11.65 24.95 -0.01
CA THR A 166 -11.30 25.65 -1.26
C THR A 166 -9.91 25.27 -1.80
N VAL A 167 -9.09 24.58 -1.01
CA VAL A 167 -7.77 24.08 -1.39
C VAL A 167 -7.85 22.55 -1.45
N PRO A 168 -7.70 21.90 -2.62
CA PRO A 168 -7.78 20.44 -2.70
C PRO A 168 -6.73 19.79 -1.77
N PRO A 169 -7.12 18.87 -0.87
CA PRO A 169 -6.15 18.11 -0.09
C PRO A 169 -5.39 17.12 -1.00
N VAL A 170 -4.11 16.90 -0.68
CA VAL A 170 -3.31 15.81 -1.24
C VAL A 170 -3.76 14.52 -0.55
N GLN A 171 -4.45 13.64 -1.27
CA GLN A 171 -5.04 12.45 -0.66
C GLN A 171 -3.94 11.41 -0.39
N GLN A 172 -3.63 11.17 0.89
CA GLN A 172 -2.81 10.02 1.26
C GLN A 172 -3.64 8.73 1.12
N PRO A 173 -3.03 7.59 0.76
CA PRO A 173 -3.72 6.31 0.79
C PRO A 173 -3.97 5.91 2.26
N THR A 174 -5.21 6.09 2.72
CA THR A 174 -5.71 5.54 3.99
C THR A 174 -6.96 4.70 3.75
N ASP A 175 -7.20 3.80 4.72
CA ASP A 175 -8.31 2.86 4.96
C ASP A 175 -9.44 2.77 3.94
N ALA A 176 -9.83 1.54 3.57
CA ALA A 176 -11.03 1.30 2.78
C ALA A 176 -12.24 1.94 3.49
N ARG A 177 -12.86 2.90 2.80
CA ARG A 177 -14.06 3.55 3.28
C ARG A 177 -15.27 2.94 2.56
N LEU A 178 -16.30 2.68 3.36
CA LEU A 178 -17.57 2.15 2.90
C LEU A 178 -18.55 3.31 2.79
N ASP A 179 -18.93 3.66 1.57
CA ASP A 179 -19.85 4.74 1.28
C ASP A 179 -21.22 4.18 0.91
N TRP A 180 -22.21 4.41 1.78
CA TRP A 180 -23.58 4.04 1.47
C TRP A 180 -24.09 4.83 0.26
N VAL A 181 -24.56 4.13 -0.77
CA VAL A 181 -25.13 4.74 -1.98
C VAL A 181 -26.64 4.81 -1.86
N GLN A 182 -27.28 3.65 -1.70
CA GLN A 182 -28.73 3.53 -1.57
C GLN A 182 -29.15 2.16 -1.04
N THR A 183 -30.47 1.94 -0.93
CA THR A 183 -31.04 0.63 -0.59
C THR A 183 -32.17 0.30 -1.54
N LEU A 184 -32.08 -0.84 -2.22
CA LEU A 184 -33.16 -1.38 -3.04
C LEU A 184 -34.20 -2.02 -2.13
N ILE A 185 -35.46 -1.64 -2.29
CA ILE A 185 -36.55 -2.07 -1.42
C ILE A 185 -37.59 -2.83 -2.24
N LEU A 186 -37.84 -4.07 -1.84
CA LEU A 186 -38.86 -4.94 -2.42
C LEU A 186 -39.92 -5.25 -1.34
N HIS A 187 -41.15 -4.78 -1.56
CA HIS A 187 -42.26 -4.95 -0.61
C HIS A 187 -42.91 -6.34 -0.70
N ASP A 188 -43.28 -6.91 0.45
CA ASP A 188 -43.99 -8.19 0.60
C ASP A 188 -43.25 -9.41 -0.02
N GLN A 189 -41.92 -9.37 0.07
CA GLN A 189 -40.96 -10.32 -0.49
C GLN A 189 -39.83 -10.50 0.52
N ARG A 190 -39.29 -11.72 0.65
CA ARG A 190 -38.07 -11.99 1.43
C ARG A 190 -36.93 -12.31 0.48
N VAL A 191 -35.77 -11.68 0.68
CA VAL A 191 -34.58 -12.00 -0.11
C VAL A 191 -34.03 -13.35 0.30
N THR A 192 -33.77 -14.20 -0.68
CA THR A 192 -33.29 -15.57 -0.48
C THR A 192 -31.96 -15.86 -1.15
N ALA A 193 -31.59 -15.15 -2.22
CA ALA A 193 -30.26 -15.23 -2.81
C ALA A 193 -29.96 -13.99 -3.66
N THR A 194 -28.67 -13.72 -3.90
CA THR A 194 -28.21 -12.63 -4.77
C THR A 194 -26.98 -13.05 -5.55
N ALA A 195 -26.90 -12.65 -6.81
CA ALA A 195 -25.72 -12.81 -7.66
C ALA A 195 -25.43 -11.53 -8.44
N VAL A 196 -24.16 -11.33 -8.77
CA VAL A 196 -23.67 -10.21 -9.57
C VAL A 196 -23.13 -10.78 -10.88
N ASP A 197 -23.56 -10.20 -12.00
CA ASP A 197 -23.05 -10.45 -13.34
C ASP A 197 -22.25 -9.23 -13.78
N GLU A 198 -20.93 -9.36 -13.75
CA GLU A 198 -20.04 -8.26 -14.10
C GLU A 198 -19.91 -8.05 -15.60
N GLU A 199 -20.06 -9.11 -16.40
CA GLU A 199 -19.90 -9.02 -17.86
C GLU A 199 -21.05 -8.19 -18.46
N ASN A 200 -22.26 -8.41 -17.98
CA ASN A 200 -23.44 -7.63 -18.41
C ASN A 200 -23.74 -6.43 -17.51
N GLY A 201 -23.02 -6.27 -16.39
CA GLY A 201 -23.27 -5.20 -15.42
C GLY A 201 -24.66 -5.30 -14.78
N GLN A 202 -25.08 -6.49 -14.35
CA GLN A 202 -26.40 -6.75 -13.79
C GLN A 202 -26.31 -7.35 -12.37
N VAL A 203 -27.34 -7.12 -11.56
CA VAL A 203 -27.50 -7.73 -10.23
C VAL A 203 -28.83 -8.47 -10.17
N TYR A 204 -28.76 -9.74 -9.84
CA TYR A 204 -29.90 -10.63 -9.69
C TYR A 204 -30.25 -10.74 -8.22
N VAL A 205 -31.49 -10.37 -7.87
CA VAL A 205 -32.03 -10.45 -6.52
C VAL A 205 -33.19 -11.44 -6.52
N ALA A 206 -32.94 -12.63 -5.97
CA ALA A 206 -33.95 -13.65 -5.82
C ALA A 206 -34.74 -13.44 -4.52
N VAL A 207 -36.05 -13.50 -4.64
CA VAL A 207 -36.98 -13.28 -3.54
C VAL A 207 -38.06 -14.34 -3.51
N THR A 208 -38.54 -14.64 -2.31
CA THR A 208 -39.69 -15.50 -2.08
C THR A 208 -40.79 -14.71 -1.36
N SER A 209 -41.98 -14.75 -1.92
CA SER A 209 -43.19 -14.10 -1.42
C SER A 209 -43.83 -14.90 -0.30
N SER A 210 -44.60 -14.20 0.55
CA SER A 210 -45.31 -14.82 1.68
C SER A 210 -46.40 -15.80 1.25
N ASP A 211 -46.91 -15.66 0.01
CA ASP A 211 -47.90 -16.54 -0.62
C ASP A 211 -47.30 -17.79 -1.29
N GLY A 212 -45.97 -17.94 -1.24
CA GLY A 212 -45.26 -19.11 -1.75
C GLY A 212 -44.92 -19.05 -3.24
N GLY A 213 -44.89 -17.87 -3.85
CA GLY A 213 -44.27 -17.62 -5.15
C GLY A 213 -42.82 -17.11 -5.02
N ALA A 214 -41.96 -17.40 -5.97
CA ALA A 214 -40.59 -16.92 -6.02
C ALA A 214 -40.28 -16.22 -7.35
N ARG A 215 -39.53 -15.11 -7.25
CA ARG A 215 -39.18 -14.24 -8.37
C ARG A 215 -37.72 -13.86 -8.32
N VAL A 216 -37.17 -13.54 -9.47
CA VAL A 216 -35.85 -12.90 -9.60
C VAL A 216 -36.03 -11.52 -10.21
N PHE A 217 -35.53 -10.50 -9.52
CA PHE A 217 -35.45 -9.13 -10.01
C PHE A 217 -34.06 -8.86 -10.54
N VAL A 218 -33.96 -8.28 -11.73
CA VAL A 218 -32.69 -7.96 -12.40
C VAL A 218 -32.53 -6.45 -12.42
N TYR A 219 -31.48 -5.95 -11.79
CA TYR A 219 -31.14 -4.53 -11.73
C TYR A 219 -29.87 -4.25 -12.54
N ASP A 220 -29.77 -3.05 -13.09
CA ASP A 220 -28.53 -2.54 -13.65
C ASP A 220 -27.54 -2.25 -12.51
N ALA A 221 -26.34 -2.82 -12.55
CA ALA A 221 -25.37 -2.71 -11.46
C ALA A 221 -24.78 -1.30 -11.30
N THR A 222 -24.91 -0.43 -12.31
CA THR A 222 -24.36 0.93 -12.28
C THR A 222 -25.42 1.94 -11.82
N THR A 223 -26.59 1.93 -12.47
CA THR A 223 -27.69 2.87 -12.25
C THR A 223 -28.66 2.40 -11.17
N HIS A 224 -28.73 1.08 -10.92
CA HIS A 224 -29.68 0.42 -10.05
C HIS A 224 -31.15 0.50 -10.50
N ASP A 225 -31.36 0.79 -11.78
CA ASP A 225 -32.68 0.73 -12.39
C ASP A 225 -33.10 -0.74 -12.57
N LEU A 226 -34.38 -1.03 -12.32
CA LEU A 226 -34.96 -2.35 -12.57
C LEU A 226 -34.99 -2.59 -14.09
N ILE A 227 -34.27 -3.60 -14.55
CA ILE A 227 -34.24 -4.03 -15.96
C ILE A 227 -35.46 -4.89 -16.26
N THR A 228 -35.65 -5.96 -15.48
CA THR A 228 -36.74 -6.93 -15.65
C THR A 228 -36.96 -7.73 -14.37
N ALA A 229 -38.05 -8.47 -14.30
CA ALA A 229 -38.31 -9.45 -13.27
C ALA A 229 -39.07 -10.64 -13.86
N PHE A 230 -38.74 -11.85 -13.41
CA PHE A 230 -39.39 -13.08 -13.87
C PHE A 230 -39.72 -14.00 -12.70
N GLU A 231 -40.79 -14.79 -12.87
CA GLU A 231 -41.23 -15.80 -11.91
C GLU A 231 -40.38 -17.06 -12.10
N THR A 232 -39.92 -17.66 -11.01
CA THR A 232 -39.14 -18.91 -11.06
C THR A 232 -39.93 -20.11 -10.54
N GLY A 233 -40.96 -19.89 -9.71
CA GLY A 233 -41.83 -20.93 -9.19
C GLY A 233 -42.25 -20.69 -7.74
N LYS A 234 -42.07 -21.68 -6.86
CA LYS A 234 -42.43 -21.69 -5.42
C LYS A 234 -41.40 -21.15 -4.38
N SER A 235 -40.10 -21.41 -4.54
CA SER A 235 -38.98 -21.03 -3.68
C SER A 235 -37.67 -20.93 -4.46
N VAL A 236 -36.82 -19.95 -4.15
CA VAL A 236 -35.41 -19.90 -4.60
C VAL A 236 -34.49 -19.97 -3.39
N ARG A 237 -33.44 -20.80 -3.47
CA ARG A 237 -32.46 -20.99 -2.38
C ARG A 237 -31.07 -20.44 -2.71
N ASP A 238 -30.65 -20.51 -3.96
CA ASP A 238 -29.33 -20.09 -4.40
C ASP A 238 -29.40 -19.64 -5.87
N ILE A 239 -28.47 -18.81 -6.27
CA ILE A 239 -28.37 -18.30 -7.65
C ILE A 239 -26.90 -18.09 -8.01
N ALA A 240 -26.50 -18.56 -9.19
CA ALA A 240 -25.17 -18.35 -9.72
C ALA A 240 -25.26 -17.95 -11.20
N VAL A 241 -24.25 -17.22 -11.68
CA VAL A 241 -24.19 -16.74 -13.06
C VAL A 241 -22.93 -17.28 -13.72
N SER A 242 -23.03 -17.67 -14.99
CA SER A 242 -21.87 -18.06 -15.80
C SER A 242 -20.87 -16.90 -15.94
N PRO A 243 -19.57 -17.15 -16.14
CA PRO A 243 -18.57 -16.09 -16.23
C PRO A 243 -18.80 -15.10 -17.38
N ARG A 244 -19.46 -15.54 -18.45
CA ARG A 244 -19.84 -14.69 -19.59
C ARG A 244 -21.20 -14.02 -19.43
N GLY A 245 -21.92 -14.31 -18.35
CA GLY A 245 -23.28 -13.83 -18.15
C GLY A 245 -24.31 -14.44 -19.11
N ASP A 246 -23.96 -15.47 -19.89
CA ASP A 246 -24.86 -16.09 -20.88
C ASP A 246 -25.95 -16.96 -20.21
N LEU A 247 -25.58 -17.68 -19.15
CA LEU A 247 -26.44 -18.58 -18.38
C LEU A 247 -26.58 -18.15 -16.92
N ILE A 248 -27.81 -18.24 -16.40
CA ILE A 248 -28.18 -17.97 -15.01
C ILE A 248 -28.75 -19.27 -14.42
N TYR A 249 -28.13 -19.75 -13.35
CA TYR A 249 -28.51 -20.97 -12.65
C TYR A 249 -29.28 -20.60 -11.39
N VAL A 250 -30.54 -21.03 -11.30
CA VAL A 250 -31.39 -20.76 -10.14
C VAL A 250 -31.72 -22.07 -9.44
N VAL A 251 -31.32 -22.18 -8.18
CA VAL A 251 -31.70 -23.32 -7.33
C VAL A 251 -33.05 -23.06 -6.73
N GLY A 252 -33.96 -23.99 -6.98
CA GLY A 252 -35.31 -23.97 -6.45
C GLY A 252 -36.33 -23.89 -7.57
N THR A 253 -37.31 -24.80 -7.47
CA THR A 253 -38.59 -24.91 -8.22
C THR A 253 -38.58 -25.40 -9.67
N GLY A 254 -39.63 -26.08 -10.17
CA GLY A 254 -40.86 -26.57 -9.53
C GLY A 254 -42.16 -26.41 -10.35
N VAL A 255 -42.24 -27.05 -11.53
CA VAL A 255 -43.51 -27.49 -12.15
C VAL A 255 -43.46 -29.03 -12.17
N GLU A 256 -44.38 -29.70 -11.45
CA GLU A 256 -44.42 -31.17 -11.23
C GLU A 256 -43.50 -31.76 -10.13
N ASP A 257 -43.42 -31.13 -8.95
CA ASP A 257 -42.80 -31.70 -7.72
C ASP A 257 -41.29 -31.97 -7.72
N ASP A 258 -40.56 -31.67 -8.81
CA ASP A 258 -39.10 -31.77 -8.87
C ASP A 258 -38.43 -30.46 -8.38
N ASP A 259 -37.66 -30.57 -7.30
CA ASP A 259 -36.65 -29.58 -6.92
C ASP A 259 -35.42 -29.75 -7.84
N GLY A 260 -34.65 -28.69 -8.07
CA GLY A 260 -33.55 -28.76 -9.01
C GLY A 260 -32.96 -27.41 -9.37
N ILE A 261 -32.26 -27.39 -10.50
CA ILE A 261 -31.60 -26.19 -11.04
C ILE A 261 -32.32 -25.78 -12.31
N ALA A 262 -33.02 -24.66 -12.27
CA ALA A 262 -33.58 -24.02 -13.46
C ALA A 262 -32.47 -23.23 -14.16
N VAL A 263 -32.28 -23.46 -15.46
CA VAL A 263 -31.21 -22.81 -16.24
C VAL A 263 -31.83 -21.81 -17.21
N TYR A 264 -31.61 -20.52 -16.96
CA TYR A 264 -32.09 -19.42 -17.80
C TYR A 264 -30.98 -18.93 -18.72
N ARG A 265 -31.34 -18.52 -19.94
CA ARG A 265 -30.44 -17.75 -20.82
C ARG A 265 -30.68 -16.26 -20.62
N GLU A 266 -29.63 -15.46 -20.50
CA GLU A 266 -29.77 -14.00 -20.34
C GLU A 266 -30.61 -13.38 -21.46
N ALA A 267 -30.36 -13.82 -22.70
CA ALA A 267 -31.08 -13.36 -23.88
C ALA A 267 -32.60 -13.58 -23.79
N ASP A 268 -33.04 -14.59 -23.03
CA ASP A 268 -34.45 -14.97 -22.88
C ASP A 268 -35.10 -14.30 -21.65
N ILE A 269 -34.33 -13.83 -20.67
CA ILE A 269 -34.81 -13.24 -19.39
C ILE A 269 -35.60 -11.94 -19.58
N ARG A 270 -35.39 -11.23 -20.70
CA ARG A 270 -36.18 -10.04 -21.05
C ARG A 270 -37.58 -10.37 -21.60
N SER A 271 -37.87 -11.64 -21.86
CA SER A 271 -39.21 -12.08 -22.22
C SER A 271 -40.13 -12.10 -20.99
N ALA A 272 -41.44 -12.00 -21.20
CA ALA A 272 -42.42 -11.91 -20.11
C ALA A 272 -42.59 -13.23 -19.31
N ASP A 273 -42.10 -14.34 -19.85
CA ASP A 273 -42.18 -15.68 -19.26
C ASP A 273 -41.03 -16.53 -19.83
N PRO A 274 -39.81 -16.39 -19.27
CA PRO A 274 -38.65 -17.10 -19.78
C PRO A 274 -38.77 -18.59 -19.50
N ASP A 275 -38.83 -19.39 -20.56
CA ASP A 275 -38.83 -20.85 -20.45
C ASP A 275 -37.45 -21.32 -19.97
N ALA A 276 -37.42 -22.14 -18.94
CA ALA A 276 -36.19 -22.61 -18.31
C ALA A 276 -36.25 -24.12 -18.09
N PRO A 277 -35.41 -24.90 -18.78
CA PRO A 277 -35.31 -26.32 -18.49
C PRO A 277 -34.71 -26.54 -17.10
N VAL A 278 -35.20 -27.58 -16.43
CA VAL A 278 -34.84 -27.89 -15.04
C VAL A 278 -34.00 -29.16 -15.01
N ILE A 279 -32.83 -29.05 -14.41
CA ILE A 279 -32.02 -30.22 -14.03
C ILE A 279 -32.63 -30.73 -12.72
N SER A 280 -33.50 -31.75 -12.80
CA SER A 280 -34.14 -32.35 -11.62
C SER A 280 -33.09 -33.02 -10.73
N LEU A 281 -32.92 -32.50 -9.52
CA LEU A 281 -31.97 -32.96 -8.52
C LEU A 281 -32.66 -33.08 -7.15
N GLY A 282 -31.96 -33.60 -6.15
CA GLY A 282 -32.46 -33.62 -4.78
C GLY A 282 -32.62 -32.22 -4.17
N TRP A 283 -32.96 -32.18 -2.88
CA TRP A 283 -33.03 -30.93 -2.13
C TRP A 283 -31.64 -30.54 -1.62
N GLY A 284 -31.51 -29.34 -1.04
CA GLY A 284 -30.25 -28.93 -0.40
C GLY A 284 -29.08 -28.70 -1.36
N LEU A 285 -29.26 -27.95 -2.44
CA LEU A 285 -28.19 -27.65 -3.40
C LEU A 285 -27.48 -26.32 -3.09
N ARG A 286 -26.17 -26.26 -3.37
CA ARG A 286 -25.35 -25.04 -3.41
C ARG A 286 -24.56 -25.00 -4.71
N LEU A 287 -24.43 -23.81 -5.30
CA LEU A 287 -23.78 -23.62 -6.60
C LEU A 287 -22.43 -22.91 -6.45
N ALA A 288 -21.47 -23.32 -7.27
CA ALA A 288 -20.30 -22.50 -7.61
C ALA A 288 -20.02 -22.64 -9.10
N VAL A 289 -19.48 -21.58 -9.71
CA VAL A 289 -19.12 -21.57 -11.12
C VAL A 289 -17.67 -21.12 -11.24
N SER A 290 -16.87 -21.87 -11.99
CA SER A 290 -15.47 -21.54 -12.29
C SER A 290 -15.37 -20.55 -13.46
N GLU A 291 -14.24 -19.85 -13.59
CA GLU A 291 -13.97 -18.96 -14.73
C GLU A 291 -14.06 -19.66 -16.11
N ASP A 292 -13.79 -20.96 -16.17
CA ASP A 292 -13.91 -21.74 -17.42
C ASP A 292 -15.37 -22.10 -17.79
N GLY A 293 -16.34 -21.72 -16.95
CA GLY A 293 -17.77 -21.96 -17.14
C GLY A 293 -18.27 -23.29 -16.56
N THR A 294 -17.42 -24.07 -15.90
CA THR A 294 -17.86 -25.31 -15.24
C THR A 294 -18.77 -25.00 -14.06
N LEU A 295 -19.97 -25.57 -14.08
CA LEU A 295 -20.92 -25.53 -12.97
C LEU A 295 -20.61 -26.65 -11.99
N PHE A 296 -20.37 -26.29 -10.73
CA PHE A 296 -20.27 -27.20 -9.60
C PHE A 296 -21.51 -27.09 -8.73
N VAL A 297 -22.03 -28.24 -8.32
CA VAL A 297 -23.21 -28.35 -7.47
C VAL A 297 -22.88 -29.26 -6.31
N TRP A 298 -23.03 -28.75 -5.10
CA TRP A 298 -22.95 -29.58 -3.90
C TRP A 298 -24.34 -30.00 -3.45
N SER A 299 -24.62 -31.30 -3.47
CA SER A 299 -25.83 -31.90 -2.90
C SER A 299 -25.57 -32.19 -1.42
N LEU A 300 -26.16 -31.40 -0.54
CA LEU A 300 -26.03 -31.56 0.92
C LEU A 300 -26.68 -32.86 1.41
N ASP A 301 -27.80 -33.24 0.79
CA ASP A 301 -28.59 -34.41 1.18
C ASP A 301 -27.92 -35.72 0.78
N ASP A 302 -27.30 -35.75 -0.40
CA ASP A 302 -26.62 -36.96 -0.90
C ASP A 302 -25.13 -37.00 -0.52
N GLY A 303 -24.55 -35.87 -0.11
CA GLY A 303 -23.11 -35.77 0.15
C GLY A 303 -22.28 -35.89 -1.13
N GLU A 304 -22.82 -35.48 -2.28
CA GLU A 304 -22.16 -35.59 -3.59
C GLU A 304 -21.84 -34.22 -4.19
N ILE A 305 -20.74 -34.13 -4.94
CA ILE A 305 -20.44 -33.02 -5.86
C ILE A 305 -20.80 -33.47 -7.26
N LEU A 306 -21.61 -32.67 -7.95
CA LEU A 306 -21.94 -32.82 -9.35
C LEU A 306 -21.27 -31.70 -10.15
N ALA A 307 -20.76 -32.01 -11.34
CA ALA A 307 -20.14 -31.02 -12.21
C ALA A 307 -20.49 -31.19 -13.68
N TRP A 308 -20.68 -30.07 -14.37
CA TRP A 308 -20.94 -30.00 -15.80
C TRP A 308 -20.17 -28.85 -16.44
N ARG A 309 -19.63 -29.06 -17.64
CA ARG A 309 -19.09 -27.95 -18.42
C ARG A 309 -20.22 -27.14 -19.03
N GLU A 310 -20.03 -25.83 -19.15
CA GLU A 310 -21.04 -24.94 -19.73
C GLU A 310 -21.51 -25.42 -21.12
N ALA A 311 -20.57 -25.88 -21.95
CA ALA A 311 -20.88 -26.38 -23.29
C ALA A 311 -21.86 -27.57 -23.29
N ASP A 312 -21.74 -28.47 -22.31
CA ASP A 312 -22.64 -29.62 -22.18
C ASP A 312 -24.05 -29.17 -21.78
N ILE A 313 -24.15 -28.17 -20.90
CA ILE A 313 -25.42 -27.55 -20.51
C ILE A 313 -26.04 -26.83 -21.71
N GLN A 314 -25.28 -26.01 -22.45
CA GLN A 314 -25.78 -25.30 -23.62
C GLN A 314 -26.31 -26.26 -24.71
N ASN A 315 -25.61 -27.38 -24.95
CA ASN A 315 -26.06 -28.42 -25.85
C ASN A 315 -27.37 -29.06 -25.35
N TRP A 316 -27.44 -29.41 -24.06
CA TRP A 316 -28.64 -29.99 -23.46
C TRP A 316 -29.86 -29.07 -23.56
N ILE A 317 -29.69 -27.76 -23.32
CA ILE A 317 -30.77 -26.78 -23.51
C ILE A 317 -31.19 -26.75 -24.99
N SER A 318 -30.23 -26.79 -25.91
CA SER A 318 -30.50 -26.79 -27.36
C SER A 318 -31.23 -28.05 -27.84
N ASP A 319 -31.03 -29.18 -27.15
CA ASP A 319 -31.71 -30.46 -27.38
C ASP A 319 -33.09 -30.57 -26.71
N GLY A 320 -33.59 -29.46 -26.13
CA GLY A 320 -34.91 -29.37 -25.52
C GLY A 320 -34.94 -29.55 -24.01
N GLY A 321 -33.78 -29.69 -23.36
CA GLY A 321 -33.66 -29.52 -21.91
C GLY A 321 -34.42 -30.55 -21.05
N VAL A 322 -34.51 -31.79 -21.51
CA VAL A 322 -35.19 -32.87 -20.78
C VAL A 322 -34.18 -33.72 -20.01
N GLY A 323 -34.44 -33.94 -18.71
CA GLY A 323 -33.59 -34.78 -17.85
C GLY A 323 -32.31 -34.07 -17.41
N VAL A 324 -31.20 -34.81 -17.32
CA VAL A 324 -29.91 -34.27 -16.85
C VAL A 324 -28.96 -34.08 -18.04
N PRO A 325 -28.18 -32.98 -18.10
CA PRO A 325 -27.21 -32.76 -19.17
C PRO A 325 -26.20 -33.91 -19.27
N ALA A 326 -25.79 -34.22 -20.51
CA ALA A 326 -24.72 -35.17 -20.77
C ALA A 326 -23.39 -34.68 -20.15
N GLY A 327 -22.40 -35.59 -20.01
CA GLY A 327 -21.09 -35.21 -19.48
C GLY A 327 -21.05 -34.97 -17.96
N GLN A 328 -22.16 -35.22 -17.24
CA GLN A 328 -22.22 -35.14 -15.79
C GLN A 328 -21.06 -35.90 -15.14
N ARG A 329 -20.33 -35.20 -14.27
CA ARG A 329 -19.39 -35.82 -13.33
C ARG A 329 -20.01 -35.85 -11.95
N ARG A 330 -19.76 -36.93 -11.22
CA ARG A 330 -20.27 -37.18 -9.87
C ARG A 330 -19.12 -37.64 -8.99
N PHE A 331 -19.04 -37.05 -7.81
CA PHE A 331 -18.04 -37.37 -6.79
C PHE A 331 -18.75 -37.54 -5.45
N ASP A 332 -18.66 -38.73 -4.87
CA ASP A 332 -19.22 -39.05 -3.55
C ASP A 332 -18.24 -38.64 -2.45
N LEU A 333 -18.68 -37.83 -1.49
CA LEU A 333 -17.87 -37.38 -0.34
C LEU A 333 -18.03 -38.28 0.90
N GLY A 334 -18.87 -39.31 0.81
CA GLY A 334 -19.00 -40.41 1.76
C GLY A 334 -19.99 -40.20 2.91
N HIS A 335 -20.50 -38.98 3.15
CA HIS A 335 -21.48 -38.69 4.21
C HIS A 335 -22.42 -37.52 3.83
N ALA A 336 -23.70 -37.64 4.18
CA ALA A 336 -24.69 -36.57 4.08
C ALA A 336 -24.54 -35.57 5.23
N THR A 337 -24.45 -34.28 4.92
CA THR A 337 -24.41 -33.21 5.93
C THR A 337 -25.83 -32.86 6.39
N SER A 338 -26.04 -32.62 7.69
CA SER A 338 -27.35 -32.20 8.19
C SER A 338 -27.77 -30.84 7.60
N PRO A 339 -28.93 -30.74 6.92
CA PRO A 339 -29.39 -29.50 6.28
C PRO A 339 -29.70 -28.35 7.28
N ASP A 340 -29.82 -28.65 8.58
CA ASP A 340 -30.21 -27.71 9.64
C ASP A 340 -29.02 -27.04 10.39
N THR A 341 -27.77 -27.26 9.97
CA THR A 341 -26.55 -26.73 10.62
C THR A 341 -25.47 -26.41 9.56
N PRO A 342 -24.64 -25.37 9.64
CA PRO A 342 -24.79 -23.95 9.99
C PRO A 342 -24.98 -23.00 8.77
N ALA A 343 -25.18 -23.51 7.55
CA ALA A 343 -25.10 -22.71 6.31
C ALA A 343 -26.43 -22.07 5.83
N THR A 344 -27.30 -21.66 6.74
CA THR A 344 -28.57 -21.00 6.39
C THR A 344 -28.51 -19.47 6.47
N ARG A 345 -27.39 -18.91 6.97
CA ARG A 345 -27.13 -17.46 7.04
C ARG A 345 -25.71 -17.20 6.51
N GLY A 346 -25.62 -16.42 5.42
CA GLY A 346 -24.37 -15.92 4.79
C GLY A 346 -23.55 -16.91 3.98
N ALA A 347 -24.05 -17.17 2.78
CA ALA A 347 -23.54 -18.11 1.81
C ALA A 347 -22.08 -17.90 1.38
N ASN A 348 -21.21 -18.90 1.60
CA ASN A 348 -20.10 -19.37 0.75
C ASN A 348 -19.52 -20.69 1.33
N VAL A 349 -20.12 -21.84 1.02
CA VAL A 349 -19.66 -23.17 1.55
C VAL A 349 -19.01 -24.04 0.47
N ILE A 350 -19.18 -23.64 -0.78
CA ILE A 350 -18.49 -24.13 -1.95
C ILE A 350 -17.95 -22.92 -2.70
N GLN A 351 -16.67 -22.92 -3.05
CA GLN A 351 -16.04 -21.82 -3.78
C GLN A 351 -14.99 -22.35 -4.73
N VAL A 352 -14.83 -21.70 -5.87
CA VAL A 352 -13.75 -21.98 -6.82
C VAL A 352 -12.69 -20.89 -6.69
N SER A 353 -11.40 -21.26 -6.83
CA SER A 353 -10.33 -20.26 -6.95
C SER A 353 -10.56 -19.36 -8.17
N ALA A 354 -10.08 -18.12 -8.14
CA ALA A 354 -10.18 -17.24 -9.31
C ALA A 354 -9.49 -17.86 -10.55
N SER A 355 -8.40 -18.62 -10.35
CA SER A 355 -7.74 -19.38 -11.42
C SER A 355 -8.58 -20.50 -12.06
N GLY A 356 -9.71 -20.89 -11.45
CA GLY A 356 -10.55 -22.00 -11.91
C GLY A 356 -9.92 -23.38 -11.74
N GLN A 357 -8.80 -23.49 -11.02
CA GLN A 357 -8.05 -24.75 -10.86
C GLN A 357 -8.47 -25.54 -9.62
N MET A 358 -8.91 -24.86 -8.56
CA MET A 358 -9.17 -25.46 -7.26
C MET A 358 -10.61 -25.22 -6.82
N LEU A 359 -11.24 -26.26 -6.27
CA LEU A 359 -12.56 -26.21 -5.65
C LEU A 359 -12.41 -26.43 -4.14
N PHE A 360 -12.96 -25.51 -3.35
CA PHE A 360 -12.90 -25.50 -1.90
C PHE A 360 -14.29 -25.77 -1.34
N LEU A 361 -14.34 -26.68 -0.37
CA LEU A 361 -15.56 -27.12 0.27
C LEU A 361 -15.35 -27.13 1.77
N LEU A 362 -16.25 -26.47 2.47
CA LEU A 362 -16.25 -26.44 3.92
C LEU A 362 -17.27 -27.45 4.44
N ASP A 363 -16.77 -28.58 4.93
CA ASP A 363 -17.57 -29.70 5.41
C ASP A 363 -17.63 -29.68 6.95
N VAL A 364 -18.84 -29.90 7.48
CA VAL A 364 -19.11 -29.99 8.91
C VAL A 364 -19.79 -31.33 9.16
N ASP A 365 -19.03 -32.30 9.64
CA ASP A 365 -19.58 -33.60 10.03
C ASP A 365 -20.54 -33.41 11.21
N ALA A 366 -21.74 -34.00 11.11
CA ALA A 366 -22.80 -33.88 12.10
C ALA A 366 -22.47 -34.63 13.41
N ASP A 367 -21.57 -35.62 13.37
CA ASP A 367 -21.36 -36.57 14.47
C ASP A 367 -20.04 -36.43 15.25
N ASP A 368 -19.00 -35.70 14.78
CA ASP A 368 -17.64 -35.79 15.37
C ASP A 368 -16.88 -34.48 15.68
N ASP A 369 -17.51 -33.29 15.69
CA ASP A 369 -16.81 -31.99 15.88
C ASP A 369 -15.65 -31.73 14.87
N ASP A 370 -15.41 -32.64 13.92
CA ASP A 370 -14.31 -32.62 12.95
C ASP A 370 -14.72 -31.79 11.74
N ARG A 371 -14.42 -30.49 11.83
CA ARG A 371 -14.66 -29.50 10.78
C ARG A 371 -13.54 -29.64 9.75
N ARG A 372 -13.87 -29.84 8.48
CA ARG A 372 -12.87 -30.10 7.42
C ARG A 372 -13.03 -29.12 6.28
N LEU A 373 -11.92 -28.50 5.90
CA LEU A 373 -11.79 -27.85 4.59
C LEU A 373 -11.32 -28.91 3.59
N ARG A 374 -12.17 -29.28 2.63
CA ARG A 374 -11.82 -30.17 1.53
C ARG A 374 -11.43 -29.35 0.31
N ILE A 375 -10.39 -29.78 -0.39
CA ILE A 375 -9.83 -29.08 -1.54
C ILE A 375 -9.69 -30.08 -2.69
N PHE A 376 -10.21 -29.72 -3.86
CA PHE A 376 -10.19 -30.55 -5.06
C PHE A 376 -9.50 -29.83 -6.20
N ASP A 377 -8.56 -30.52 -6.84
CA ASP A 377 -7.99 -30.10 -8.14
C ASP A 377 -9.03 -30.40 -9.23
N ILE A 378 -9.56 -29.34 -9.85
CA ILE A 378 -10.60 -29.43 -10.86
C ILE A 378 -10.14 -30.25 -12.07
N SER A 379 -8.86 -30.16 -12.45
CA SER A 379 -8.34 -30.92 -13.59
C SER A 379 -8.46 -32.43 -13.37
N ARG A 380 -8.25 -32.89 -12.13
CA ARG A 380 -8.36 -34.29 -11.73
C ARG A 380 -9.80 -34.77 -11.65
N LEU A 381 -10.74 -33.88 -11.32
CA LEU A 381 -12.17 -34.20 -11.38
C LEU A 381 -12.58 -34.64 -12.81
N PHE A 382 -11.96 -34.07 -13.84
CA PHE A 382 -12.30 -34.39 -15.23
C PHE A 382 -11.40 -35.45 -15.91
N SER A 383 -10.35 -35.94 -15.24
CA SER A 383 -9.35 -36.85 -15.84
C SER A 383 -9.65 -38.35 -15.74
N GLY A 384 -10.77 -38.76 -15.11
CA GLY A 384 -11.16 -40.17 -14.90
C GLY A 384 -12.41 -40.65 -15.67
N ASP A 385 -12.64 -41.96 -15.69
CA ASP A 385 -13.91 -42.57 -16.14
C ASP A 385 -15.08 -42.06 -15.28
N ALA A 386 -16.29 -41.97 -15.86
CA ALA A 386 -17.49 -41.33 -15.29
C ALA A 386 -18.12 -41.99 -14.04
N GLY A 387 -17.32 -42.61 -13.18
CA GLY A 387 -17.71 -43.22 -11.91
C GLY A 387 -16.52 -43.76 -11.10
N GLY A 388 -15.32 -43.20 -11.28
CA GLY A 388 -14.14 -43.58 -10.49
C GLY A 388 -14.11 -42.85 -9.15
N GLU A 389 -13.68 -43.55 -8.08
CA GLU A 389 -13.29 -42.92 -6.80
C GLU A 389 -12.33 -41.77 -7.09
N PRO A 390 -12.45 -40.63 -6.37
CA PRO A 390 -11.60 -39.46 -6.59
C PRO A 390 -10.13 -39.90 -6.63
N GLY A 391 -9.45 -39.63 -7.74
CA GLY A 391 -8.02 -39.86 -7.85
C GLY A 391 -7.33 -39.02 -6.79
N ASP A 392 -6.94 -39.68 -5.70
CA ASP A 392 -6.36 -39.11 -4.48
C ASP A 392 -7.10 -37.85 -4.01
N GLU A 393 -8.20 -38.03 -3.25
CA GLU A 393 -8.81 -36.97 -2.44
C GLU A 393 -7.68 -36.32 -1.61
N ILE A 394 -7.35 -35.06 -1.90
CA ILE A 394 -6.39 -34.30 -1.08
C ILE A 394 -7.18 -33.71 0.08
N THR A 395 -7.70 -34.58 0.94
CA THR A 395 -8.30 -34.17 2.20
C THR A 395 -7.15 -33.73 3.11
N VAL A 396 -6.98 -32.43 3.26
CA VAL A 396 -6.15 -31.90 4.35
C VAL A 396 -7.09 -31.55 5.49
N PRO A 397 -7.21 -32.39 6.56
CA PRO A 397 -8.02 -32.02 7.70
C PRO A 397 -7.42 -30.78 8.36
N VAL A 398 -8.12 -29.65 8.26
CA VAL A 398 -7.75 -28.39 8.90
C VAL A 398 -8.59 -28.24 10.15
N LYS A 399 -7.94 -28.17 11.30
CA LYS A 399 -8.64 -27.85 12.53
C LYS A 399 -9.05 -26.38 12.52
N ILE A 400 -10.33 -26.12 12.37
CA ILE A 400 -10.91 -24.77 12.43
C ILE A 400 -11.40 -24.49 13.86
N ASP A 401 -10.98 -23.37 14.43
CA ASP A 401 -11.46 -22.90 15.73
C ASP A 401 -12.83 -22.25 15.55
N GLY A 402 -13.86 -22.76 16.24
CA GLY A 402 -15.23 -22.25 16.08
C GLY A 402 -15.97 -22.83 14.86
N ARG A 403 -17.28 -22.62 14.84
CA ARG A 403 -18.19 -23.13 13.81
C ARG A 403 -17.99 -22.31 12.53
N PRO A 404 -17.55 -22.90 11.42
CA PRO A 404 -17.25 -22.11 10.23
C PRO A 404 -18.57 -21.61 9.60
N VAL A 405 -18.52 -20.39 9.10
CA VAL A 405 -19.69 -19.63 8.61
C VAL A 405 -19.55 -19.38 7.11
N ALA A 406 -18.42 -18.81 6.68
CA ALA A 406 -18.14 -18.48 5.29
C ALA A 406 -16.66 -18.74 4.98
N LEU A 407 -16.36 -18.97 3.71
CA LEU A 407 -14.99 -19.03 3.22
C LEU A 407 -14.79 -18.05 2.06
N SER A 408 -13.56 -17.58 1.88
CA SER A 408 -13.13 -16.81 0.73
C SER A 408 -11.71 -17.20 0.34
N VAL A 409 -11.41 -17.25 -0.95
CA VAL A 409 -10.10 -17.64 -1.47
C VAL A 409 -9.43 -16.43 -2.11
N SER A 410 -8.11 -16.33 -1.96
CA SER A 410 -7.29 -15.34 -2.65
C SER A 410 -7.41 -15.47 -4.18
N PHE A 411 -7.20 -14.37 -4.88
CA PHE A 411 -7.18 -14.31 -6.33
C PHE A 411 -6.08 -15.19 -6.93
N ASP A 412 -4.90 -15.23 -6.32
CA ASP A 412 -3.82 -16.13 -6.73
C ASP A 412 -4.07 -17.60 -6.36
N GLY A 413 -5.05 -17.88 -5.49
CA GLY A 413 -5.37 -19.21 -4.97
C GLY A 413 -4.36 -19.74 -3.95
N GLU A 414 -3.40 -18.93 -3.50
CA GLU A 414 -2.39 -19.31 -2.49
C GLU A 414 -2.93 -19.27 -1.06
N TYR A 415 -3.98 -18.51 -0.79
CA TYR A 415 -4.53 -18.31 0.56
C TYR A 415 -6.03 -18.59 0.63
N VAL A 416 -6.43 -19.22 1.73
CA VAL A 416 -7.83 -19.47 2.08
C VAL A 416 -8.14 -18.79 3.39
N TYR A 417 -9.23 -18.03 3.40
CA TYR A 417 -9.73 -17.29 4.54
C TYR A 417 -11.02 -17.95 5.01
N VAL A 418 -11.08 -18.32 6.28
CA VAL A 418 -12.24 -18.98 6.87
C VAL A 418 -12.79 -18.10 7.99
N LEU A 419 -14.00 -17.61 7.80
CA LEU A 419 -14.77 -16.91 8.82
C LEU A 419 -15.49 -17.96 9.68
N SER A 420 -15.25 -17.96 10.99
CA SER A 420 -15.85 -18.89 11.94
C SER A 420 -16.43 -18.17 13.16
N GLN A 421 -17.45 -18.77 13.75
CA GLN A 421 -18.10 -18.34 14.98
C GLN A 421 -17.53 -19.14 16.15
N ALA A 422 -16.74 -18.51 17.01
CA ALA A 422 -16.08 -19.17 18.14
C ALA A 422 -17.06 -19.53 19.27
N ASP A 423 -17.92 -18.59 19.63
CA ASP A 423 -18.99 -18.73 20.63
C ASP A 423 -20.20 -17.87 20.24
N ALA A 424 -21.15 -17.62 21.15
CA ALA A 424 -22.37 -16.87 20.83
C ALA A 424 -22.11 -15.40 20.41
N GLU A 425 -20.96 -14.84 20.76
CA GLU A 425 -20.68 -13.39 20.65
C GLU A 425 -19.35 -13.10 19.91
N THR A 426 -18.51 -14.10 19.63
CA THR A 426 -17.17 -13.92 19.08
C THR A 426 -16.99 -14.56 17.70
N ALA A 427 -16.59 -13.76 16.72
CA ALA A 427 -16.22 -14.19 15.38
C ALA A 427 -14.68 -14.21 15.22
N HIS A 428 -14.19 -15.16 14.41
CA HIS A 428 -12.80 -15.36 14.05
C HIS A 428 -12.64 -15.38 12.53
N LEU A 429 -11.57 -14.79 12.00
CA LEU A 429 -11.20 -14.92 10.59
C LEU A 429 -9.80 -15.50 10.45
N ASP A 430 -9.68 -16.82 10.26
CA ASP A 430 -8.38 -17.51 10.15
C ASP A 430 -7.88 -17.54 8.69
N ARG A 431 -6.56 -17.35 8.49
CA ARG A 431 -5.88 -17.44 7.18
C ARG A 431 -5.02 -18.68 7.09
N PHE A 432 -5.14 -19.39 5.98
CA PHE A 432 -4.39 -20.60 5.68
C PHE A 432 -3.66 -20.47 4.35
N GLN A 433 -2.37 -20.80 4.31
CA GLN A 433 -1.59 -20.86 3.08
C GLN A 433 -1.67 -22.26 2.47
N LEU A 434 -1.95 -22.31 1.18
CA LEU A 434 -1.89 -23.50 0.35
C LEU A 434 -0.45 -23.68 -0.17
N LEU A 435 0.11 -24.86 0.05
CA LEU A 435 1.46 -25.22 -0.35
C LEU A 435 1.39 -26.43 -1.28
N ASP A 436 2.04 -26.36 -2.45
CA ASP A 436 2.16 -27.48 -3.39
C ASP A 436 3.64 -27.93 -3.57
N PRO A 437 4.27 -28.55 -2.56
CA PRO A 437 5.61 -29.11 -2.70
C PRO A 437 5.56 -30.41 -3.51
N GLY A 438 5.57 -30.29 -4.84
CA GLY A 438 5.77 -31.43 -5.76
C GLY A 438 4.51 -32.23 -6.10
N GLY A 439 3.35 -31.57 -6.23
CA GLY A 439 2.09 -32.17 -6.66
C GLY A 439 1.24 -32.76 -5.54
N VAL A 440 1.62 -32.49 -4.28
CA VAL A 440 0.90 -32.88 -3.07
C VAL A 440 0.51 -31.60 -2.32
N PHE A 441 -0.75 -31.20 -2.47
CA PHE A 441 -1.27 -30.02 -1.77
C PHE A 441 -1.30 -30.26 -0.26
N SER A 442 -0.80 -29.29 0.49
CA SER A 442 -0.91 -29.21 1.94
C SER A 442 -1.35 -27.80 2.32
N ILE A 443 -1.98 -27.66 3.47
CA ILE A 443 -2.41 -26.36 3.96
C ILE A 443 -1.78 -26.12 5.33
N ARG A 444 -1.31 -24.90 5.57
CA ARG A 444 -0.70 -24.49 6.83
C ARG A 444 -1.39 -23.23 7.34
N PRO A 445 -1.72 -23.13 8.65
CA PRO A 445 -2.10 -21.86 9.24
C PRO A 445 -0.98 -20.84 9.02
N ASP A 446 -1.30 -19.72 8.38
CA ASP A 446 -0.34 -18.68 8.00
C ASP A 446 -0.74 -17.29 8.50
N GLY A 447 -1.80 -17.21 9.31
CA GLY A 447 -2.20 -16.02 10.04
C GLY A 447 -2.87 -16.43 11.35
N ARG A 448 -2.80 -15.58 12.37
CA ARG A 448 -3.64 -15.76 13.57
C ARG A 448 -4.97 -15.09 13.28
N GLY A 449 -6.07 -15.85 13.32
CA GLY A 449 -7.31 -15.27 12.84
C GLY A 449 -7.79 -14.12 13.68
N GLY A 450 -8.09 -13.00 13.02
CA GLY A 450 -8.58 -11.80 13.67
C GLY A 450 -9.85 -12.10 14.45
N ALA A 451 -9.99 -11.56 15.66
CA ALA A 451 -11.13 -11.83 16.54
C ALA A 451 -11.85 -10.55 16.93
N TRP A 452 -13.18 -10.59 16.88
CA TRP A 452 -14.02 -9.47 17.30
C TRP A 452 -15.37 -9.95 17.83
N ALA A 453 -16.02 -9.10 18.61
CA ALA A 453 -17.30 -9.40 19.23
C ALA A 453 -18.46 -9.11 18.26
N ALA A 454 -18.91 -10.12 17.53
CA ALA A 454 -20.12 -10.11 16.71
C ALA A 454 -20.58 -11.54 16.33
N GLU A 455 -21.81 -11.67 15.84
CA GLU A 455 -22.26 -12.83 15.07
C GLU A 455 -21.77 -12.67 13.62
N ALA A 456 -20.86 -13.54 13.17
CA ALA A 456 -20.42 -13.61 11.79
C ALA A 456 -21.53 -14.15 10.88
N LEU A 457 -21.75 -13.48 9.76
CA LEU A 457 -22.75 -13.88 8.77
C LEU A 457 -22.08 -14.29 7.45
N ASP A 458 -21.34 -13.42 6.79
CA ASP A 458 -20.80 -13.69 5.44
C ASP A 458 -19.41 -13.05 5.27
N LEU A 459 -18.64 -13.50 4.27
CA LEU A 459 -17.29 -13.03 3.97
C LEU A 459 -17.07 -12.89 2.46
N THR A 460 -16.45 -11.79 2.05
CA THR A 460 -15.88 -11.65 0.70
C THR A 460 -14.56 -10.90 0.75
N LEU A 461 -13.61 -11.25 -0.12
CA LEU A 461 -12.30 -10.62 -0.19
C LEU A 461 -12.26 -9.57 -1.30
N ALA A 462 -11.61 -8.44 -1.01
CA ALA A 462 -11.27 -7.46 -2.04
C ALA A 462 -10.29 -8.11 -3.05
N PRO A 463 -10.33 -7.74 -4.35
CA PRO A 463 -9.45 -8.33 -5.36
C PRO A 463 -7.96 -8.05 -5.10
N GLY A 464 -7.66 -6.92 -4.44
CA GLY A 464 -6.30 -6.56 -4.02
C GLY A 464 -5.88 -7.16 -2.68
N GLU A 465 -6.74 -7.97 -2.04
CA GLU A 465 -6.47 -8.74 -0.82
C GLU A 465 -5.90 -7.98 0.38
N ARG A 466 -5.96 -6.66 0.38
CA ARG A 466 -5.67 -5.82 1.54
C ARG A 466 -6.80 -5.86 2.57
N TRP A 467 -8.03 -5.95 2.06
CA TRP A 467 -9.24 -5.90 2.86
C TRP A 467 -10.09 -7.15 2.60
N ALA A 468 -10.65 -7.68 3.69
CA ALA A 468 -11.82 -8.54 3.61
C ALA A 468 -13.03 -7.72 4.08
N TYR A 469 -14.21 -7.99 3.51
CA TYR A 469 -15.46 -7.43 4.00
C TYR A 469 -16.25 -8.55 4.65
N ALA A 470 -16.48 -8.42 5.95
CA ALA A 470 -17.33 -9.33 6.68
C ALA A 470 -18.68 -8.69 6.95
N LEU A 471 -19.73 -9.46 6.76
CA LEU A 471 -21.07 -9.13 7.20
C LEU A 471 -21.25 -9.69 8.61
N GLU A 472 -21.63 -8.84 9.55
CA GLU A 472 -21.79 -9.18 10.96
C GLU A 472 -23.11 -8.66 11.53
N SER A 473 -23.53 -9.23 12.66
CA SER A 473 -24.62 -8.70 13.49
C SER A 473 -24.16 -8.51 14.92
N ASP A 474 -24.60 -7.42 15.56
CA ASP A 474 -24.39 -7.21 16.99
C ASP A 474 -25.41 -8.01 17.85
N GLU A 475 -25.23 -7.97 19.18
CA GLU A 475 -26.13 -8.62 20.15
C GLU A 475 -27.58 -8.11 20.09
N GLU A 476 -27.78 -6.89 19.62
CA GLU A 476 -29.09 -6.26 19.47
C GLU A 476 -29.77 -6.65 18.13
N GLY A 477 -29.07 -7.39 17.27
CA GLY A 477 -29.53 -7.84 15.96
C GLY A 477 -29.36 -6.80 14.84
N HIS A 478 -28.56 -5.75 15.06
CA HIS A 478 -28.21 -4.80 14.01
C HIS A 478 -27.09 -5.35 13.15
N ALA A 479 -27.34 -5.41 11.84
CA ALA A 479 -26.35 -5.85 10.89
C ALA A 479 -25.42 -4.72 10.44
N SER A 480 -24.16 -5.05 10.17
CA SER A 480 -23.21 -4.13 9.56
C SER A 480 -22.21 -4.87 8.67
N VAL A 481 -21.69 -4.18 7.66
CA VAL A 481 -20.51 -4.62 6.93
C VAL A 481 -19.30 -3.95 7.55
N VAL A 482 -18.29 -4.75 7.85
CA VAL A 482 -17.02 -4.28 8.41
C VAL A 482 -15.87 -4.60 7.47
N THR A 483 -14.96 -3.65 7.32
CA THR A 483 -13.68 -3.91 6.65
C THR A 483 -12.73 -4.58 7.63
N LEU A 484 -12.03 -5.62 7.20
CA LEU A 484 -11.05 -6.37 7.98
C LEU A 484 -9.69 -6.25 7.28
N SER A 485 -8.67 -5.78 7.98
CA SER A 485 -7.30 -5.70 7.46
C SER A 485 -6.71 -7.11 7.34
N VAL A 486 -6.36 -7.51 6.12
CA VAL A 486 -5.67 -8.78 5.86
C VAL A 486 -4.25 -8.77 6.39
N ASP A 487 -3.56 -7.62 6.35
CA ASP A 487 -2.23 -7.44 6.94
C ASP A 487 -2.22 -7.69 8.45
N ALA A 488 -3.26 -7.22 9.16
CA ALA A 488 -3.42 -7.47 10.59
C ALA A 488 -3.65 -8.97 10.91
N ILE A 489 -4.27 -9.71 9.97
CA ILE A 489 -4.49 -11.16 10.08
C ILE A 489 -3.20 -11.93 9.78
N ALA A 490 -2.34 -11.37 8.91
CA ALA A 490 -1.07 -11.95 8.48
C ALA A 490 0.02 -11.95 9.56
N ASP A 491 -0.07 -11.10 10.59
CA ASP A 491 0.97 -10.96 11.61
C ASP A 491 1.00 -12.14 12.59
N VAL A 492 1.79 -13.17 12.24
CA VAL A 492 1.98 -14.38 13.07
C VAL A 492 2.80 -14.08 14.35
N SER A 493 3.45 -12.92 14.45
CA SER A 493 4.35 -12.57 15.55
C SER A 493 3.63 -11.99 16.78
N ALA A 494 2.39 -11.52 16.61
CA ALA A 494 1.58 -10.94 17.68
C ALA A 494 1.19 -11.98 18.76
N PRO A 495 1.27 -11.64 20.06
CA PRO A 495 0.99 -12.57 21.15
C PRO A 495 -0.51 -12.93 21.30
N GLU A 496 -1.43 -12.08 20.83
CA GLU A 496 -2.89 -12.25 20.89
C GLU A 496 -3.52 -12.12 19.48
N ARG A 497 -4.76 -12.62 19.28
CA ARG A 497 -5.50 -12.40 18.02
C ARG A 497 -5.75 -10.90 17.88
N ALA A 498 -5.18 -10.27 16.84
CA ALA A 498 -5.37 -8.85 16.59
C ALA A 498 -6.84 -8.57 16.24
N ASN A 499 -7.36 -7.39 16.57
CA ASN A 499 -8.63 -6.93 16.05
C ASN A 499 -8.38 -6.35 14.63
N PRO A 500 -8.85 -7.01 13.55
CA PRO A 500 -8.60 -6.56 12.19
C PRO A 500 -9.60 -5.47 11.74
N LEU A 501 -10.56 -5.08 12.58
CA LEU A 501 -11.66 -4.19 12.20
C LEU A 501 -11.17 -2.79 11.80
N GLY A 502 -11.66 -2.33 10.66
CA GLY A 502 -11.57 -0.94 10.18
C GLY A 502 -12.94 -0.26 10.17
N THR A 503 -13.32 0.29 9.03
CA THR A 503 -14.60 0.98 8.82
C THR A 503 -15.79 0.03 8.99
N ARG A 504 -16.86 0.52 9.64
CA ARG A 504 -18.14 -0.18 9.80
C ARG A 504 -19.26 0.60 9.11
N GLN A 505 -20.03 -0.07 8.26
CA GLN A 505 -21.22 0.46 7.63
C GLN A 505 -22.46 -0.31 8.09
N ALA A 506 -23.34 0.36 8.84
CA ALA A 506 -24.59 -0.24 9.30
C ALA A 506 -25.55 -0.53 8.13
N ILE A 507 -26.28 -1.63 8.24
CA ILE A 507 -27.31 -2.07 7.29
C ILE A 507 -28.64 -2.19 8.02
N ALA A 508 -29.72 -1.81 7.34
CA ALA A 508 -31.06 -1.94 7.87
C ALA A 508 -31.56 -3.40 7.75
N GLY A 509 -32.05 -3.95 8.87
CA GLY A 509 -32.70 -5.27 8.92
C GLY A 509 -31.77 -6.42 9.30
N GLU A 510 -32.32 -7.64 9.23
CA GLU A 510 -31.60 -8.89 9.43
C GLU A 510 -30.84 -9.25 8.15
N ALA A 511 -29.54 -8.97 8.11
CA ALA A 511 -28.71 -9.25 6.95
C ALA A 511 -28.50 -10.75 6.71
N ARG A 512 -28.28 -11.11 5.44
CA ARG A 512 -28.30 -12.49 4.96
C ARG A 512 -27.14 -12.83 4.06
N PHE A 513 -26.78 -11.95 3.11
CA PHE A 513 -25.76 -12.23 2.09
C PHE A 513 -24.95 -10.98 1.80
N LEU A 514 -23.68 -11.19 1.47
CA LEU A 514 -22.78 -10.17 0.97
C LEU A 514 -22.25 -10.60 -0.40
N ARG A 515 -22.33 -9.71 -1.39
CA ARG A 515 -21.76 -9.94 -2.73
C ARG A 515 -20.92 -8.75 -3.14
N LEU A 516 -19.70 -9.03 -3.58
CA LEU A 516 -18.80 -8.05 -4.15
C LEU A 516 -18.98 -7.99 -5.67
N ALA A 517 -18.97 -6.77 -6.20
CA ALA A 517 -18.79 -6.46 -7.61
C ALA A 517 -17.40 -5.80 -7.77
N PRO A 518 -16.33 -6.59 -7.90
CA PRO A 518 -14.96 -6.11 -8.04
C PRO A 518 -14.78 -4.94 -9.01
N VAL A 519 -15.34 -5.03 -10.22
CA VAL A 519 -15.13 -4.04 -11.28
C VAL A 519 -15.74 -2.68 -10.93
N LEU A 520 -16.85 -2.68 -10.19
CA LEU A 520 -17.54 -1.46 -9.77
C LEU A 520 -17.06 -0.95 -8.41
N ASN A 521 -16.14 -1.68 -7.77
CA ASN A 521 -15.73 -1.49 -6.38
C ASN A 521 -16.94 -1.33 -5.44
N ARG A 522 -17.88 -2.27 -5.50
CA ARG A 522 -19.19 -2.14 -4.87
C ARG A 522 -19.62 -3.42 -4.16
N LEU A 523 -20.23 -3.26 -2.99
CA LEU A 523 -20.83 -4.32 -2.20
C LEU A 523 -22.35 -4.24 -2.25
N TYR A 524 -22.98 -5.40 -2.40
CA TYR A 524 -24.41 -5.62 -2.26
C TYR A 524 -24.64 -6.45 -1.00
N ALA A 525 -25.23 -5.83 0.01
CA ALA A 525 -25.59 -6.52 1.25
C ALA A 525 -27.11 -6.70 1.35
N ALA A 526 -27.54 -7.95 1.23
CA ALA A 526 -28.95 -8.31 1.24
C ALA A 526 -29.44 -8.56 2.68
N ALA A 527 -30.59 -8.00 3.02
CA ALA A 527 -31.22 -8.10 4.32
C ALA A 527 -32.75 -8.23 4.21
N ASN A 528 -33.37 -8.76 5.26
CA ASN A 528 -34.83 -8.75 5.43
C ASN A 528 -35.19 -7.80 6.57
N ASP A 529 -36.27 -7.04 6.40
CA ASP A 529 -36.72 -6.11 7.43
C ASP A 529 -37.10 -6.85 8.72
N ALA A 530 -36.50 -6.42 9.83
CA ALA A 530 -36.73 -6.98 11.16
C ALA A 530 -38.01 -6.40 11.82
N SER A 531 -38.64 -5.39 11.22
CA SER A 531 -39.82 -4.75 11.78
C SER A 531 -41.04 -5.67 11.78
N PRO A 532 -41.75 -5.82 12.92
CA PRO A 532 -43.01 -6.55 12.99
C PRO A 532 -44.11 -6.00 12.08
N ALA A 533 -43.97 -4.75 11.61
CA ALA A 533 -44.95 -4.10 10.73
C ALA A 533 -44.85 -4.57 9.27
N GLN A 534 -43.65 -4.95 8.81
CA GLN A 534 -43.39 -5.45 7.44
C GLN A 534 -42.25 -6.50 7.46
N PRO A 535 -42.43 -7.65 8.13
CA PRO A 535 -41.37 -8.67 8.30
C PRO A 535 -40.98 -9.40 7.00
N SER A 536 -41.64 -9.08 5.91
CA SER A 536 -41.43 -9.62 4.56
C SER A 536 -41.04 -8.50 3.62
N ARG A 537 -40.18 -7.56 4.04
CA ARG A 537 -39.64 -6.54 3.14
C ARG A 537 -38.18 -6.86 2.88
N ALA A 538 -37.83 -7.10 1.64
CA ALA A 538 -36.47 -7.35 1.21
C ALA A 538 -35.74 -6.02 0.99
N LEU A 539 -34.52 -5.94 1.49
CA LEU A 539 -33.64 -4.78 1.46
C LEU A 539 -32.31 -5.21 0.86
N VAL A 540 -31.79 -4.50 -0.13
CA VAL A 540 -30.43 -4.71 -0.65
C VAL A 540 -29.68 -3.39 -0.54
N ALA A 541 -28.78 -3.30 0.44
CA ALA A 541 -27.92 -2.14 0.60
C ALA A 541 -26.84 -2.15 -0.48
N VAL A 542 -26.69 -1.02 -1.15
CA VAL A 542 -25.63 -0.76 -2.13
C VAL A 542 -24.58 0.11 -1.47
N ILE A 543 -23.36 -0.38 -1.39
CA ILE A 543 -22.26 0.27 -0.70
C ILE A 543 -21.09 0.37 -1.67
N ASP A 544 -20.65 1.58 -1.99
CA ASP A 544 -19.42 1.81 -2.75
C ASP A 544 -18.23 1.64 -1.81
N ILE A 545 -17.19 1.01 -2.33
CA ILE A 545 -15.90 0.91 -1.68
C ILE A 545 -15.06 2.05 -2.26
N THR A 546 -14.57 2.92 -1.38
CA THR A 546 -13.52 3.87 -1.72
C THR A 546 -12.20 3.34 -1.16
N GLU A 547 -11.41 2.76 -2.05
CA GLU A 547 -10.03 2.38 -1.82
C GLU A 547 -9.17 3.31 -2.69
N ASN A 548 -8.22 4.02 -2.08
CA ASN A 548 -7.27 4.80 -2.86
C ASN A 548 -6.35 3.83 -3.61
N ASP A 549 -6.70 3.55 -4.87
CA ASP A 549 -5.87 2.82 -5.84
C ASP A 549 -4.54 3.58 -6.01
N CYS A 550 -3.38 2.88 -5.98
CA CYS A 550 -2.07 3.50 -6.23
C CYS A 550 -2.07 4.31 -7.58
N GLY A 551 -3.04 4.08 -8.48
CA GLY A 551 -3.27 4.86 -9.71
C GLY A 551 -3.72 6.32 -9.52
N THR A 552 -4.50 6.66 -8.48
CA THR A 552 -4.96 8.05 -8.26
C THR A 552 -3.82 8.98 -7.80
N ILE A 553 -2.81 8.41 -7.13
CA ILE A 553 -1.55 9.07 -6.80
C ILE A 553 -0.84 9.55 -8.08
N PHE A 554 -0.93 8.79 -9.18
CA PHE A 554 -0.32 9.13 -10.46
C PHE A 554 -1.05 10.32 -11.14
N ASP A 555 -2.38 10.36 -11.09
CA ASP A 555 -3.19 11.41 -11.70
C ASP A 555 -3.11 12.75 -10.94
N GLU A 556 -3.04 12.71 -9.60
CA GLU A 556 -2.86 13.92 -8.78
C GLU A 556 -1.43 14.49 -8.88
N ILE A 557 -0.42 13.64 -9.06
CA ILE A 557 0.98 14.04 -9.27
C ILE A 557 1.20 14.63 -10.67
N ILE A 558 0.51 14.15 -11.70
CA ILE A 558 0.66 14.61 -13.10
C ILE A 558 -0.31 15.75 -13.46
N GLY A 559 -1.31 16.04 -12.61
CA GLY A 559 -2.25 17.13 -12.81
C GLY A 559 -1.57 18.50 -13.03
N PRO A 560 -2.05 19.32 -14.00
CA PRO A 560 -1.50 20.65 -14.26
C PRO A 560 -1.59 21.53 -13.02
N CYS A 561 -0.57 22.34 -12.78
CA CYS A 561 -0.48 23.20 -11.61
C CYS A 561 -1.71 24.14 -11.52
N PRO A 562 -2.36 24.27 -10.33
CA PRO A 562 -3.51 25.16 -10.15
C PRO A 562 -3.21 26.64 -10.42
N ALA A 563 -1.94 27.05 -10.30
CA ALA A 563 -1.49 28.44 -10.37
C ALA A 563 -0.87 28.83 -11.72
N CYS A 564 -1.12 28.08 -12.80
CA CYS A 564 -0.71 28.47 -14.17
C CYS A 564 -1.50 29.66 -14.76
N GLY A 565 -2.27 30.39 -13.94
CA GLY A 565 -2.96 31.62 -14.32
C GLY A 565 -2.09 32.85 -14.07
N ASP A 566 -2.13 33.79 -15.01
CA ASP A 566 -1.40 35.06 -14.95
C ASP A 566 -1.75 35.83 -13.65
N ASP A 567 -0.72 36.19 -12.86
CA ASP A 567 -0.69 37.15 -11.73
C ASP A 567 -0.41 36.60 -10.30
N GLY A 568 -0.09 35.32 -10.09
CA GLY A 568 0.25 34.76 -8.76
C GLY A 568 1.76 34.62 -8.45
N ASP A 569 2.15 34.81 -7.19
CA ASP A 569 3.46 34.38 -6.67
C ASP A 569 3.53 32.83 -6.75
N HIS A 570 4.44 32.29 -7.58
CA HIS A 570 4.59 30.85 -7.84
C HIS A 570 5.24 30.11 -6.66
N CYS A 571 4.49 29.90 -5.60
CA CYS A 571 4.97 29.31 -4.35
C CYS A 571 4.56 27.83 -4.18
N VAL A 572 5.33 27.10 -3.38
CA VAL A 572 5.05 25.71 -2.98
C VAL A 572 4.54 25.70 -1.55
N THR A 573 3.39 25.09 -1.31
CA THR A 573 2.82 24.93 0.03
C THR A 573 3.63 23.91 0.83
N LEU A 574 4.08 24.33 2.02
CA LEU A 574 4.91 23.53 2.92
C LEU A 574 4.11 22.93 4.07
N ALA A 575 3.22 23.71 4.67
CA ALA A 575 2.38 23.28 5.78
C ALA A 575 1.06 24.06 5.85
N HIS A 576 0.08 23.43 6.49
CA HIS A 576 -1.24 23.95 6.79
C HIS A 576 -1.44 23.98 8.31
N LEU A 577 -2.03 25.04 8.83
CA LEU A 577 -2.35 25.19 10.25
C LEU A 577 -3.88 25.41 10.37
N PRO A 578 -4.66 24.35 10.61
CA PRO A 578 -6.10 24.44 10.69
C PRO A 578 -6.55 25.31 11.87
N GLY A 579 -7.46 26.24 11.61
CA GLY A 579 -8.05 27.13 12.62
C GLY A 579 -7.06 28.04 13.32
N TYR A 580 -5.90 28.33 12.72
CA TYR A 580 -4.88 29.17 13.35
C TYR A 580 -5.38 30.61 13.55
N VAL A 581 -5.27 31.08 14.80
CA VAL A 581 -5.48 32.48 15.18
C VAL A 581 -4.16 33.06 15.70
N PRO A 582 -3.78 34.29 15.35
CA PRO A 582 -2.56 34.92 15.86
C PRO A 582 -2.42 34.81 17.38
N GLY A 583 -1.31 34.21 17.83
CA GLY A 583 -1.01 33.99 19.25
C GLY A 583 -1.41 32.62 19.81
N MET A 584 -2.07 31.76 19.03
CA MET A 584 -2.22 30.33 19.34
C MET A 584 -0.85 29.64 19.40
N LEU A 585 -0.76 28.61 20.24
CA LEU A 585 0.46 27.83 20.37
C LEU A 585 0.51 26.80 19.23
N MET A 586 1.60 26.81 18.45
CA MET A 586 1.80 25.92 17.31
C MET A 586 2.53 24.64 17.74
N GLN A 587 2.01 23.46 17.37
CA GLN A 587 2.55 22.16 17.80
C GLN A 587 2.67 21.15 16.65
N ASP A 588 3.61 20.22 16.78
CA ASP A 588 3.69 19.07 15.88
C ASP A 588 2.56 18.05 16.15
N PRO A 589 2.15 17.24 15.14
CA PRO A 589 1.12 16.21 15.29
C PRO A 589 1.44 15.18 16.39
N GLY A 590 0.42 14.73 17.14
CA GLY A 590 0.55 13.67 18.15
C GLY A 590 1.04 14.09 19.54
N ILE A 591 1.28 15.39 19.77
CA ILE A 591 1.78 15.94 21.05
C ILE A 591 0.72 16.76 21.81
N GLY A 592 -0.45 17.03 21.21
CA GLY A 592 -1.47 17.95 21.73
C GLY A 592 -2.43 17.38 22.78
N THR A 593 -2.95 18.27 23.64
CA THR A 593 -4.15 18.08 24.47
C THR A 593 -5.33 18.84 23.85
N GLU A 594 -6.56 18.36 24.06
CA GLU A 594 -7.80 18.82 23.42
C GLU A 594 -7.92 20.35 23.21
N GLY A 595 -8.06 20.76 21.93
CA GLY A 595 -9.00 21.80 21.50
C GLY A 595 -8.61 23.29 21.49
N THR A 596 -7.37 23.70 21.82
CA THR A 596 -6.98 25.13 21.80
C THR A 596 -5.65 25.49 21.12
N ASP A 597 -4.92 24.51 20.59
CA ASP A 597 -3.62 24.71 19.95
C ASP A 597 -3.71 24.49 18.43
N ALA A 598 -2.85 25.18 17.67
CA ALA A 598 -2.76 25.00 16.23
C ALA A 598 -1.78 23.87 15.90
N ILE A 599 -2.26 22.83 15.24
CA ILE A 599 -1.42 21.69 14.84
C ILE A 599 -0.78 22.01 13.49
N ILE A 600 0.52 21.78 13.37
CA ILE A 600 1.26 21.98 12.12
C ILE A 600 1.07 20.74 11.26
N ASP A 601 0.23 20.86 10.24
CA ASP A 601 -0.03 19.81 9.27
C ASP A 601 0.93 19.93 8.08
N ASN A 602 1.91 19.02 8.04
CA ASN A 602 2.88 18.91 6.94
C ASN A 602 2.41 17.95 5.84
N LEU A 603 1.17 17.46 5.88
CA LEU A 603 0.72 16.33 5.07
C LEU A 603 -0.45 16.72 4.17
N THR A 604 -1.54 17.24 4.73
CA THR A 604 -2.84 17.32 4.03
C THR A 604 -2.82 18.18 2.77
N HIS A 605 -2.00 19.24 2.71
CA HIS A 605 -1.94 20.14 1.55
C HIS A 605 -0.53 20.27 0.95
N ARG A 606 0.39 19.42 1.38
CA ARG A 606 1.79 19.48 0.96
C ARG A 606 2.03 18.53 -0.22
N ARG A 607 2.17 19.10 -1.42
CA ARG A 607 2.50 18.32 -2.63
C ARG A 607 3.98 17.92 -2.62
N LEU A 608 4.26 16.62 -2.75
CA LEU A 608 5.62 16.11 -2.94
C LEU A 608 5.91 15.94 -4.44
N VAL A 609 7.11 16.32 -4.88
CA VAL A 609 7.58 16.03 -6.23
C VAL A 609 7.89 14.54 -6.31
N PRO A 610 7.42 13.83 -7.35
CA PRO A 610 7.79 12.44 -7.59
C PRO A 610 9.30 12.34 -7.79
N SER A 611 10.01 12.02 -6.71
CA SER A 611 11.43 11.69 -6.76
C SER A 611 11.58 10.26 -7.27
N SER A 612 12.80 9.83 -7.62
CA SER A 612 13.06 8.40 -7.81
C SER A 612 12.69 7.57 -6.58
N ASN A 613 12.68 8.16 -5.37
CA ASN A 613 12.15 7.52 -4.17
C ASN A 613 10.62 7.45 -4.17
N THR A 614 9.90 8.45 -4.65
CA THR A 614 8.43 8.40 -4.77
C THR A 614 8.01 7.43 -5.87
N ILE A 615 8.75 7.35 -6.97
CA ILE A 615 8.58 6.31 -7.99
C ILE A 615 8.95 4.96 -7.40
N VAL A 616 9.99 4.85 -6.59
CA VAL A 616 10.31 3.61 -5.88
C VAL A 616 9.28 3.29 -4.81
N GLU A 617 8.64 4.24 -4.16
CA GLU A 617 7.56 4.07 -3.18
C GLU A 617 6.23 3.75 -3.85
N VAL A 618 5.99 4.24 -5.06
CA VAL A 618 4.85 3.87 -5.90
C VAL A 618 5.11 2.51 -6.55
N VAL A 619 6.32 2.22 -7.02
CA VAL A 619 6.71 0.89 -7.51
C VAL A 619 6.76 -0.09 -6.35
N ARG A 620 7.13 0.34 -5.14
CA ARG A 620 7.07 -0.45 -3.91
C ARG A 620 5.63 -0.56 -3.40
N CYS A 621 4.76 0.45 -3.54
CA CYS A 621 3.29 0.35 -3.43
C CYS A 621 2.81 -0.73 -4.39
N MET A 622 3.21 -0.69 -5.67
CA MET A 622 2.84 -1.67 -6.70
C MET A 622 3.44 -3.07 -6.46
N LEU A 623 4.61 -3.18 -5.82
CA LEU A 623 5.30 -4.45 -5.55
C LEU A 623 4.93 -5.05 -4.18
N GLU A 624 4.60 -4.23 -3.18
CA GLU A 624 4.15 -4.62 -1.84
C GLU A 624 2.62 -4.78 -1.77
N GLN A 625 1.86 -4.01 -2.57
CA GLN A 625 0.38 -4.10 -2.66
C GLN A 625 -0.09 -4.94 -3.85
N GLY A 626 0.86 -5.51 -4.62
CA GLY A 626 0.59 -6.25 -5.85
C GLY A 626 0.07 -5.36 -6.99
N PHE A 627 0.13 -5.88 -8.21
CA PHE A 627 -0.71 -5.34 -9.26
C PHE A 627 -2.16 -5.59 -8.82
N ALA A 628 -3.06 -4.61 -8.93
CA ALA A 628 -4.32 -4.96 -9.57
C ALA A 628 -3.88 -5.50 -10.95
N GLN A 629 -3.65 -6.81 -11.07
CA GLN A 629 -3.62 -7.42 -12.38
C GLN A 629 -5.02 -7.14 -12.89
N GLY A 630 -5.16 -6.04 -13.66
CA GLY A 630 -6.37 -5.86 -14.44
C GLY A 630 -6.58 -7.18 -15.14
N ARG A 631 -7.80 -7.73 -15.04
CA ARG A 631 -8.16 -8.99 -15.71
C ARG A 631 -7.53 -8.98 -17.09
N PRO A 632 -6.94 -10.11 -17.55
CA PRO A 632 -6.57 -10.23 -18.95
C PRO A 632 -7.71 -9.68 -19.79
N GLY A 633 -7.41 -8.73 -20.70
CA GLY A 633 -8.45 -8.07 -21.48
C GLY A 633 -9.40 -9.12 -22.08
N PRO A 634 -10.70 -8.80 -22.24
CA PRO A 634 -11.71 -9.78 -22.66
C PRO A 634 -11.17 -10.61 -23.82
N ARG A 635 -11.30 -11.95 -23.70
CA ARG A 635 -10.86 -12.86 -24.76
C ARG A 635 -11.45 -12.36 -26.08
N GLY A 636 -10.58 -12.05 -27.04
CA GLY A 636 -11.04 -11.52 -28.33
C GLY A 636 -12.15 -12.41 -28.91
N PRO A 637 -13.15 -11.83 -29.61
CA PRO A 637 -14.27 -12.58 -30.14
C PRO A 637 -13.77 -13.79 -30.92
N ALA A 638 -14.44 -14.94 -30.75
CA ALA A 638 -14.09 -16.16 -31.47
C ALA A 638 -13.95 -15.84 -32.97
N GLY A 639 -12.82 -16.24 -33.56
CA GLY A 639 -12.59 -16.02 -34.99
C GLY A 639 -13.77 -16.58 -35.79
N MET A 640 -14.24 -15.82 -36.79
CA MET A 640 -15.30 -16.29 -37.68
C MET A 640 -14.95 -17.70 -38.17
N PRO A 641 -15.90 -18.66 -38.15
CA PRO A 641 -15.71 -19.96 -38.75
C PRO A 641 -15.13 -19.80 -40.15
N GLY A 642 -14.04 -20.53 -40.43
CA GLY A 642 -13.44 -20.50 -41.76
C GLY A 642 -14.51 -20.81 -42.82
N PRO A 643 -14.52 -20.11 -43.97
CA PRO A 643 -15.49 -20.40 -45.02
C PRO A 643 -15.44 -21.89 -45.35
N GLU A 644 -16.62 -22.51 -45.48
CA GLU A 644 -16.78 -23.92 -45.83
C GLU A 644 -15.86 -24.26 -47.00
N GLY A 645 -14.98 -25.24 -46.81
CA GLY A 645 -14.03 -25.64 -47.83
C GLY A 645 -14.77 -26.05 -49.08
N GLN A 646 -14.41 -25.49 -50.24
CA GLN A 646 -15.02 -25.88 -51.51
C GLN A 646 -14.89 -27.39 -51.69
N GLU A 647 -16.02 -28.02 -51.99
CA GLU A 647 -16.12 -29.45 -52.28
C GLU A 647 -15.05 -29.84 -53.31
N GLY A 648 -14.17 -30.76 -52.94
CA GLY A 648 -13.10 -31.22 -53.79
C GLY A 648 -13.68 -31.93 -55.02
N PRO A 649 -13.13 -31.71 -56.24
CA PRO A 649 -13.61 -32.42 -57.42
C PRO A 649 -13.39 -33.93 -57.26
N GLU A 650 -14.40 -34.70 -57.64
CA GLU A 650 -14.44 -36.17 -57.56
C GLU A 650 -13.19 -36.79 -58.21
N GLY A 651 -12.44 -37.56 -57.42
CA GLY A 651 -11.24 -38.26 -57.89
C GLY A 651 -11.60 -39.53 -58.65
N PRO A 652 -10.92 -39.85 -59.78
CA PRO A 652 -11.13 -41.12 -60.46
C PRO A 652 -10.58 -42.29 -59.63
N GLU A 653 -11.32 -43.39 -59.64
CA GLU A 653 -11.05 -44.62 -58.89
C GLU A 653 -9.68 -45.23 -59.27
N GLY A 654 -8.83 -45.44 -58.26
CA GLY A 654 -7.55 -46.13 -58.37
C GLY A 654 -7.49 -47.31 -57.39
N PRO A 655 -6.94 -48.47 -57.80
CA PRO A 655 -7.03 -49.71 -57.03
C PRO A 655 -6.15 -49.71 -55.79
N GLU A 656 -6.63 -50.46 -54.79
CA GLU A 656 -6.08 -50.70 -53.47
C GLU A 656 -4.59 -51.11 -53.48
N GLY A 657 -3.77 -50.38 -52.72
CA GLY A 657 -2.43 -50.78 -52.33
C GLY A 657 -2.37 -50.94 -50.80
N PRO A 658 -1.72 -51.98 -50.26
CA PRO A 658 -1.66 -52.20 -48.82
C PRO A 658 -0.90 -51.06 -48.13
N GLU A 659 -1.46 -50.64 -47.00
CA GLU A 659 -0.93 -49.62 -46.10
C GLU A 659 0.49 -49.98 -45.62
N GLY A 660 1.43 -49.05 -45.79
CA GLY A 660 2.74 -49.14 -45.18
C GLY A 660 2.67 -48.66 -43.73
N PRO A 661 3.36 -49.32 -42.78
CA PRO A 661 3.35 -48.89 -41.39
C PRO A 661 3.95 -47.49 -41.26
N GLU A 662 3.26 -46.66 -40.48
CA GLU A 662 3.69 -45.33 -40.08
C GLU A 662 5.05 -45.40 -39.37
N GLY A 663 5.97 -44.50 -39.72
CA GLY A 663 7.28 -44.42 -39.09
C GLY A 663 7.15 -43.87 -37.67
N PRO A 664 7.92 -44.38 -36.69
CA PRO A 664 7.84 -43.89 -35.32
C PRO A 664 8.20 -42.40 -35.25
N GLU A 665 7.43 -41.67 -34.46
CA GLU A 665 7.65 -40.27 -34.10
C GLU A 665 9.06 -40.08 -33.51
N GLY A 666 9.74 -39.01 -33.93
CA GLY A 666 11.09 -38.71 -33.43
C GLY A 666 11.03 -38.32 -31.95
N PRO A 667 11.98 -38.76 -31.11
CA PRO A 667 11.98 -38.43 -29.69
C PRO A 667 12.07 -36.92 -29.47
N GLU A 668 11.28 -36.44 -28.52
CA GLU A 668 11.28 -35.07 -28.02
C GLU A 668 12.70 -34.66 -27.58
N GLY A 669 13.08 -33.41 -27.88
CA GLY A 669 14.38 -32.87 -27.49
C GLY A 669 14.49 -32.76 -25.96
N PRO A 670 15.66 -33.02 -25.36
CA PRO A 670 15.81 -32.93 -23.91
C PRO A 670 15.53 -31.51 -23.42
N GLU A 671 14.81 -31.44 -22.31
CA GLU A 671 14.50 -30.22 -21.55
C GLU A 671 15.80 -29.46 -21.22
N GLY A 672 15.74 -28.13 -21.33
CA GLY A 672 16.87 -27.27 -20.99
C GLY A 672 17.24 -27.40 -19.51
N PRO A 673 18.52 -27.29 -19.13
CA PRO A 673 18.92 -27.40 -17.74
C PRO A 673 18.23 -26.31 -16.90
N GLU A 674 17.75 -26.70 -15.73
CA GLU A 674 17.17 -25.85 -14.70
C GLU A 674 18.11 -24.66 -14.39
N GLY A 675 17.53 -23.46 -14.29
CA GLY A 675 18.28 -22.28 -13.88
C GLY A 675 18.83 -22.45 -12.46
N PRO A 676 20.02 -21.89 -12.13
CA PRO A 676 20.56 -22.02 -10.80
C PRO A 676 19.59 -21.46 -9.76
N GLU A 677 19.38 -22.23 -8.69
CA GLU A 677 18.63 -21.87 -7.50
C GLU A 677 19.07 -20.50 -6.98
N GLY A 678 18.11 -19.59 -6.74
CA GLY A 678 18.39 -18.33 -6.07
C GLY A 678 18.90 -18.57 -4.65
N PRO A 679 19.82 -17.74 -4.12
CA PRO A 679 20.31 -17.95 -2.76
C PRO A 679 19.17 -17.79 -1.74
N PRO A 680 19.20 -18.56 -0.63
CA PRO A 680 18.17 -18.51 0.41
C PRO A 680 18.11 -17.14 1.09
N ALA A 681 16.94 -16.82 1.65
CA ALA A 681 16.67 -15.60 2.40
C ALA A 681 17.51 -15.52 3.69
N ASP A 682 18.70 -14.93 3.61
CA ASP A 682 19.56 -14.63 4.75
C ASP A 682 19.19 -13.27 5.38
N GLY A 683 18.11 -13.24 6.15
CA GLY A 683 17.70 -12.03 6.89
C GLY A 683 18.48 -11.80 8.20
N LEU A 684 19.29 -12.75 8.67
CA LEU A 684 20.05 -12.60 9.91
C LEU A 684 21.46 -13.15 9.72
N ASN A 685 22.44 -12.25 9.56
CA ASN A 685 23.83 -12.62 9.35
C ASN A 685 24.61 -12.54 10.66
N ASP A 686 24.97 -13.70 11.20
CA ASP A 686 25.74 -13.80 12.45
C ASP A 686 27.20 -13.35 12.33
N ASN A 687 27.70 -13.17 11.11
CA ASN A 687 29.08 -12.80 10.82
C ASN A 687 29.29 -11.29 10.57
N LEU A 688 28.27 -10.46 10.73
CA LEU A 688 28.40 -9.02 10.54
C LEU A 688 29.36 -8.39 11.56
N VAL A 689 30.08 -7.38 11.10
CA VAL A 689 30.93 -6.54 11.95
C VAL A 689 30.04 -5.73 12.89
N ARG A 690 30.33 -5.74 14.19
CA ARG A 690 29.55 -5.07 15.24
C ARG A 690 30.44 -4.18 16.10
N ILE A 691 29.86 -3.18 16.76
CA ILE A 691 30.55 -2.32 17.71
C ILE A 691 30.72 -3.08 19.04
N THR A 692 31.94 -3.17 19.55
CA THR A 692 32.27 -4.02 20.70
C THR A 692 32.67 -3.23 21.95
N ASN A 693 33.41 -2.13 21.78
CA ASN A 693 33.95 -1.34 22.89
C ASN A 693 33.96 0.15 22.57
N LEU A 694 33.87 0.99 23.62
CA LEU A 694 33.89 2.45 23.55
C LEU A 694 34.94 3.00 24.53
N SER A 695 35.47 4.20 24.29
CA SER A 695 36.32 4.88 25.30
C SER A 695 35.55 5.63 26.39
N TRP A 696 34.22 5.70 26.27
CA TRP A 696 33.30 6.23 27.29
C TRP A 696 32.32 5.16 27.76
N VAL A 697 31.57 5.47 28.81
CA VAL A 697 30.47 4.64 29.30
C VAL A 697 29.15 5.32 28.90
N HIS A 698 28.26 4.54 28.27
CA HIS A 698 26.96 5.04 27.84
C HIS A 698 26.09 5.43 29.04
N ASP A 699 25.47 6.61 28.98
CA ASP A 699 24.61 7.17 30.02
C ASP A 699 25.29 7.31 31.40
N ASP A 700 26.61 7.53 31.41
CA ASP A 700 27.39 7.69 32.64
C ASP A 700 28.48 8.77 32.49
N SER A 701 29.12 9.13 33.60
CA SER A 701 30.21 10.09 33.70
C SER A 701 31.43 9.45 34.36
N PRO A 702 32.33 8.81 33.59
CA PRO A 702 33.52 8.18 34.16
C PRO A 702 34.54 9.19 34.70
N TRP A 703 34.39 10.47 34.37
CA TRP A 703 35.26 11.55 34.84
C TRP A 703 34.63 12.30 36.00
N ASN A 704 35.46 12.79 36.91
CA ASN A 704 35.04 13.56 38.08
C ASN A 704 35.18 15.08 37.91
N SER A 705 35.72 15.53 36.78
CA SER A 705 35.92 16.95 36.44
C SER A 705 36.15 17.10 34.94
N VAL A 706 35.91 18.31 34.41
CA VAL A 706 36.27 18.68 33.03
C VAL A 706 37.76 18.46 32.76
N GLY A 707 38.64 18.74 33.73
CA GLY A 707 40.08 18.50 33.61
C GLY A 707 40.41 17.01 33.45
N ALA A 708 39.78 16.14 34.24
CA ALA A 708 39.96 14.70 34.12
C ALA A 708 39.45 14.15 32.77
N PHE A 709 38.36 14.70 32.23
CA PHE A 709 37.89 14.38 30.88
C PHE A 709 38.89 14.78 29.81
N LEU A 710 39.39 16.02 29.84
CA LEU A 710 40.35 16.50 28.84
C LEU A 710 41.69 15.76 28.90
N ASP A 711 42.15 15.39 30.10
CA ASP A 711 43.36 14.58 30.27
C ASP A 711 43.20 13.17 29.68
N ASP A 712 42.02 12.57 29.79
CA ASP A 712 41.71 11.24 29.24
C ASP A 712 41.49 11.32 27.72
N PHE A 713 40.75 12.33 27.26
CA PHE A 713 40.52 12.62 25.84
C PHE A 713 41.83 12.89 25.08
N ASN A 714 42.78 13.62 25.68
CA ASN A 714 44.09 13.86 25.06
C ASN A 714 44.95 12.61 24.90
N LYS A 715 44.73 11.59 25.75
CA LYS A 715 45.44 10.31 25.66
C LYS A 715 44.76 9.34 24.71
N THR A 716 43.43 9.30 24.72
CA THR A 716 42.65 8.22 24.08
C THR A 716 41.78 8.69 22.92
N GLY A 717 41.26 9.91 22.97
CA GLY A 717 40.16 10.37 22.12
C GLY A 717 38.84 9.66 22.41
N LEU A 718 37.82 9.91 21.59
CA LEU A 718 36.57 9.17 21.62
C LEU A 718 36.63 8.04 20.61
N VAL A 719 36.67 6.79 21.09
CA VAL A 719 37.00 5.62 20.28
C VAL A 719 35.81 4.69 20.17
N ILE A 720 35.54 4.20 18.96
CA ILE A 720 34.63 3.09 18.67
C ILE A 720 35.45 1.93 18.11
N ALA A 721 35.31 0.75 18.73
CA ALA A 721 35.96 -0.48 18.30
C ALA A 721 34.96 -1.45 17.66
N PHE A 722 35.45 -2.24 16.71
CA PHE A 722 34.67 -3.19 15.94
C PHE A 722 35.09 -4.64 16.23
N SER A 723 34.17 -5.58 16.03
CA SER A 723 34.42 -7.03 16.21
C SER A 723 35.36 -7.61 15.15
N ALA A 724 35.50 -6.94 14.01
CA ALA A 724 36.41 -7.28 12.91
C ALA A 724 36.86 -5.98 12.20
N PRO A 725 37.91 -6.02 11.36
CA PRO A 725 38.42 -4.81 10.70
C PRO A 725 37.42 -4.21 9.69
N VAL A 726 37.43 -2.89 9.58
CA VAL A 726 36.59 -2.08 8.69
C VAL A 726 37.44 -1.18 7.79
N LEU A 727 36.90 -0.76 6.66
CA LEU A 727 37.54 0.20 5.76
C LEU A 727 37.41 1.62 6.32
N PHE A 728 38.51 2.26 6.72
CA PHE A 728 38.49 3.61 7.27
C PHE A 728 37.98 4.66 6.27
N ASP A 729 38.20 4.46 4.97
CA ASP A 729 37.66 5.34 3.91
C ASP A 729 36.14 5.44 3.93
N SER A 730 35.46 4.38 4.34
CA SER A 730 34.01 4.34 4.50
C SER A 730 33.51 5.19 5.68
N VAL A 731 34.37 5.38 6.69
CA VAL A 731 34.10 6.22 7.87
C VAL A 731 34.32 7.71 7.59
N ARG A 732 35.19 8.07 6.63
CA ARG A 732 35.42 9.47 6.26
C ARG A 732 34.28 10.08 5.45
N GLY A 733 33.40 9.26 4.87
CA GLY A 733 32.39 9.68 3.91
C GLY A 733 33.01 9.97 2.54
N ASN A 734 32.18 10.08 1.50
CA ASN A 734 32.65 10.40 0.15
C ASN A 734 33.07 11.88 0.08
N PRO A 735 34.35 12.22 -0.20
CA PRO A 735 34.83 13.60 -0.25
C PRO A 735 34.24 14.44 -1.38
N LYS A 736 33.40 13.86 -2.25
CA LYS A 736 32.68 14.57 -3.32
C LYS A 736 31.25 15.00 -2.96
N ILE A 737 30.69 14.52 -1.84
CA ILE A 737 29.27 14.74 -1.51
C ILE A 737 29.10 15.34 -0.11
N LEU A 738 30.02 15.12 0.84
CA LEU A 738 29.88 15.55 2.23
C LEU A 738 31.22 16.00 2.82
N SER A 739 31.21 16.97 3.75
CA SER A 739 32.42 17.41 4.49
C SER A 739 32.93 16.34 5.45
N ASP A 740 34.25 16.29 5.67
CA ASP A 740 34.96 15.33 6.51
C ASP A 740 34.22 15.03 7.84
N SER A 741 33.77 13.77 8.01
CA SER A 741 33.12 13.17 9.20
C SER A 741 31.62 13.46 9.46
N GLU A 742 30.73 13.08 8.54
CA GLU A 742 29.30 12.88 8.89
C GLU A 742 29.01 11.54 9.58
N VAL A 743 29.90 10.56 9.41
CA VAL A 743 29.67 9.19 9.88
C VAL A 743 29.93 9.04 11.38
N PHE A 744 30.91 9.74 11.96
CA PHE A 744 31.18 9.73 13.41
C PHE A 744 31.13 11.17 13.94
N ARG A 745 30.01 11.53 14.59
CA ARG A 745 29.76 12.88 15.11
C ARG A 745 29.63 12.91 16.63
N LEU A 746 30.17 13.98 17.21
CA LEU A 746 29.97 14.39 18.60
C LEU A 746 29.14 15.67 18.64
N PHE A 747 28.17 15.71 19.54
CA PHE A 747 27.36 16.86 19.86
C PHE A 747 27.54 17.16 21.35
N ALA A 748 27.66 18.43 21.74
CA ALA A 748 27.58 18.85 23.14
C ALA A 748 26.27 19.59 23.37
N ARG A 749 25.54 19.22 24.42
CA ARG A 749 24.33 19.92 24.81
C ARG A 749 24.68 21.12 25.69
N ILE A 750 24.36 22.33 25.22
CA ILE A 750 24.65 23.58 25.92
C ILE A 750 23.37 24.34 26.25
N THR A 751 23.37 25.07 27.36
CA THR A 751 22.24 25.91 27.81
C THR A 751 22.57 27.38 27.58
N GLY A 752 21.87 28.06 26.69
CA GLY A 752 22.08 29.47 26.37
C GLY A 752 21.41 30.45 27.36
N PRO A 753 21.65 31.77 27.21
CA PRO A 753 20.96 32.81 27.96
C PRO A 753 19.45 32.68 27.76
N GLY A 754 18.68 32.58 28.86
CA GLY A 754 17.24 32.32 28.82
C GLY A 754 16.83 30.85 29.06
N GLY A 755 17.78 29.95 29.34
CA GLY A 755 17.48 28.57 29.77
C GLY A 755 17.26 27.56 28.63
N CYS A 756 17.35 27.99 27.37
CA CYS A 756 17.20 27.12 26.20
C CYS A 756 18.40 26.18 26.02
N THR A 757 18.17 24.89 25.91
CA THR A 757 19.20 23.88 25.59
C THR A 757 19.22 23.52 24.11
N TYR A 758 20.41 23.48 23.50
CA TYR A 758 20.62 23.07 22.11
C TYR A 758 21.92 22.27 21.97
N ASP A 759 21.99 21.42 20.95
CA ASP A 759 23.16 20.59 20.64
C ASP A 759 24.08 21.36 19.69
N VAL A 760 25.37 21.48 20.03
CA VAL A 760 26.38 22.15 19.20
C VAL A 760 27.47 21.16 18.82
N ILE A 761 27.91 21.23 17.57
CA ILE A 761 29.04 20.42 17.07
C ILE A 761 30.34 21.06 17.58
N PRO A 762 31.17 20.32 18.35
CA PRO A 762 32.42 20.85 18.84
C PRO A 762 33.41 21.11 17.69
N PRO A 763 34.08 22.28 17.67
CA PRO A 763 35.05 22.60 16.63
C PRO A 763 36.37 21.84 16.83
N GLY A 764 37.09 21.59 15.73
CA GLY A 764 38.47 21.10 15.78
C GLY A 764 38.64 19.61 16.12
N LEU A 765 37.60 18.80 15.88
CA LEU A 765 37.67 17.34 15.94
C LEU A 765 38.06 16.77 14.57
N THR A 766 38.86 15.72 14.59
CA THR A 766 39.27 14.95 13.40
C THR A 766 39.09 13.46 13.67
N CYS A 767 38.54 12.74 12.69
CA CYS A 767 38.43 11.29 12.76
C CYS A 767 39.70 10.64 12.16
N GLU A 768 40.29 9.68 12.87
CA GLU A 768 41.46 8.94 12.41
C GLU A 768 41.39 7.46 12.81
N PRO A 769 42.04 6.53 12.07
CA PRO A 769 42.08 5.12 12.45
C PRO A 769 43.09 4.91 13.58
N CYS A 770 42.80 3.98 14.49
CA CYS A 770 43.67 3.68 15.62
C CYS A 770 43.71 2.19 15.98
N GLN A 771 44.80 1.79 16.62
CA GLN A 771 44.98 0.48 17.26
C GLN A 771 44.66 0.61 18.75
N ILE A 772 43.98 -0.39 19.32
CA ILE A 772 43.62 -0.41 20.74
C ILE A 772 44.79 -1.00 21.53
N ASP A 773 45.36 -0.22 22.46
CA ASP A 773 46.50 -0.64 23.27
C ASP A 773 46.07 -1.22 24.64
N ALA A 774 44.97 -0.71 25.21
CA ALA A 774 44.46 -1.19 26.49
C ALA A 774 42.94 -0.99 26.66
N ILE A 775 42.30 -1.98 27.28
CA ILE A 775 40.89 -1.97 27.69
C ILE A 775 40.84 -2.28 29.19
N ASP A 776 40.04 -1.55 29.96
CA ASP A 776 39.89 -1.79 31.39
C ASP A 776 38.97 -2.99 31.72
N ALA A 777 38.88 -3.36 32.99
CA ALA A 777 38.05 -4.48 33.44
C ALA A 777 36.54 -4.26 33.22
N GLY A 778 36.11 -3.01 32.98
CA GLY A 778 34.74 -2.66 32.61
C GLY A 778 34.49 -2.69 31.10
N GLY A 779 35.51 -3.00 30.29
CA GLY A 779 35.44 -3.06 28.83
C GLY A 779 35.58 -1.69 28.14
N ARG A 780 35.98 -0.64 28.87
CA ARG A 780 36.21 0.69 28.30
C ARG A 780 37.62 0.80 27.73
N ILE A 781 37.75 1.42 26.57
CA ILE A 781 39.05 1.67 25.93
C ILE A 781 39.79 2.77 26.69
N THR A 782 41.03 2.50 27.09
CA THR A 782 41.83 3.41 27.96
C THR A 782 43.19 3.80 27.38
N ALA A 783 43.63 3.17 26.28
CA ALA A 783 44.80 3.58 25.52
C ALA A 783 44.66 3.15 24.06
N VAL A 784 45.06 4.03 23.14
CA VAL A 784 45.09 3.77 21.70
C VAL A 784 46.29 4.45 21.03
N THR A 785 46.75 3.88 19.92
CA THR A 785 47.81 4.44 19.07
C THR A 785 47.24 4.72 17.69
N ALA A 786 47.38 5.94 17.17
CA ALA A 786 46.95 6.27 15.81
C ALA A 786 47.72 5.43 14.77
N THR A 787 47.03 5.00 13.73
CA THR A 787 47.62 4.31 12.58
C THR A 787 47.30 5.06 11.29
N ALA A 788 48.04 4.75 10.22
CA ALA A 788 47.73 5.19 8.86
C ALA A 788 47.09 4.06 8.02
N ASP A 789 46.78 2.92 8.64
CA ASP A 789 46.23 1.77 7.94
C ASP A 789 44.79 2.05 7.46
N PRO A 790 44.49 1.79 6.17
CA PRO A 790 43.15 2.01 5.60
C PRO A 790 42.14 0.96 6.07
N ILE A 791 42.60 -0.15 6.64
CA ILE A 791 41.79 -1.17 7.29
C ILE A 791 42.12 -1.11 8.78
N THR A 792 41.11 -0.86 9.61
CA THR A 792 41.29 -0.65 11.04
C THR A 792 40.22 -1.36 11.85
N GLN A 793 40.54 -1.77 13.08
CA GLN A 793 39.55 -2.33 14.02
C GLN A 793 38.98 -1.29 14.98
N ALA A 794 39.48 -0.05 14.95
CA ALA A 794 38.93 1.05 15.70
C ALA A 794 39.14 2.39 15.00
N VAL A 795 38.22 3.31 15.27
CA VAL A 795 38.30 4.71 14.83
C VAL A 795 38.16 5.63 16.03
N ARG A 796 38.91 6.73 16.02
CA ARG A 796 38.88 7.72 17.10
C ARG A 796 38.58 9.12 16.58
N LEU A 797 37.78 9.85 17.34
CA LEU A 797 37.72 11.31 17.26
C LEU A 797 38.79 11.88 18.20
N ALA A 798 39.76 12.56 17.60
CA ALA A 798 40.80 13.31 18.29
C ALA A 798 40.56 14.81 18.12
N GLY A 799 41.04 15.62 19.07
CA GLY A 799 40.90 17.07 19.03
C GLY A 799 42.14 17.77 19.60
N GLY A 800 42.46 18.94 19.06
CA GLY A 800 43.60 19.77 19.50
C GLY A 800 43.20 20.89 20.45
N ASP A 801 44.07 21.90 20.58
CA ASP A 801 43.88 23.05 21.48
C ASP A 801 42.54 23.78 21.28
N THR A 802 42.02 23.82 20.03
CA THR A 802 40.72 24.41 19.70
C THR A 802 39.56 23.72 20.41
N PHE A 803 39.52 22.39 20.39
CA PHE A 803 38.48 21.61 21.08
C PHE A 803 38.63 21.74 22.60
N GLN A 804 39.86 21.68 23.10
CA GLN A 804 40.14 21.78 24.53
C GLN A 804 39.72 23.14 25.11
N GLY A 805 40.09 24.24 24.44
CA GLY A 805 39.69 25.59 24.86
C GLY A 805 38.17 25.74 24.87
N TRP A 806 37.49 25.21 23.84
CA TRP A 806 36.04 25.25 23.72
C TRP A 806 35.33 24.49 24.86
N VAL A 807 35.82 23.30 25.22
CA VAL A 807 35.26 22.53 26.35
C VAL A 807 35.48 23.23 27.70
N GLN A 808 36.63 23.90 27.88
CA GLN A 808 36.92 24.65 29.11
C GLN A 808 36.04 25.90 29.27
N GLU A 809 35.73 26.60 28.18
CA GLU A 809 34.87 27.79 28.20
C GLU A 809 33.39 27.47 28.45
N LEU A 810 32.92 26.31 27.98
CA LEU A 810 31.51 25.95 28.01
C LEU A 810 30.98 25.41 29.34
N GLY A 811 31.83 24.79 30.18
CA GLY A 811 31.41 24.21 31.46
C GLY A 811 30.24 23.20 31.31
N VAL A 812 30.40 22.21 30.43
CA VAL A 812 29.34 21.31 29.93
C VAL A 812 28.96 20.16 30.85
N GLY A 813 27.77 19.57 30.59
CA GLY A 813 27.13 18.50 31.36
C GLY A 813 26.72 17.24 30.58
N LEU A 814 26.49 17.28 29.26
CA LEU A 814 26.05 16.10 28.47
C LEU A 814 26.56 16.17 27.02
N PHE A 815 27.17 15.09 26.54
CA PHE A 815 27.62 14.88 25.16
C PHE A 815 26.86 13.72 24.53
N ARG A 816 26.51 13.85 23.26
CA ARG A 816 25.81 12.86 22.44
C ARG A 816 26.66 12.50 21.23
N ILE A 817 26.69 11.22 20.89
CA ILE A 817 27.46 10.65 19.78
C ILE A 817 26.49 9.99 18.82
N LEU A 818 26.67 10.28 17.54
CA LEU A 818 25.98 9.61 16.45
C LEU A 818 27.03 8.95 15.55
N PHE A 819 26.88 7.65 15.33
CA PHE A 819 27.71 6.86 14.45
C PHE A 819 26.84 6.14 13.41
N ARG A 820 26.99 6.48 12.12
CA ARG A 820 26.14 5.94 11.04
C ARG A 820 26.78 4.69 10.42
N SER A 821 26.51 3.53 10.99
CA SER A 821 27.11 2.27 10.59
C SER A 821 26.73 1.81 9.17
N ASP A 822 25.61 2.31 8.62
CA ASP A 822 25.19 2.12 7.22
C ASP A 822 26.27 2.47 6.18
N PHE A 823 27.14 3.42 6.53
CA PHE A 823 28.20 3.89 5.65
C PHE A 823 29.53 3.18 5.88
N VAL A 824 29.65 2.39 6.95
CA VAL A 824 30.91 1.78 7.36
C VAL A 824 30.95 0.35 6.88
N ARG A 825 31.89 0.04 5.99
CA ARG A 825 32.02 -1.29 5.37
C ARG A 825 33.09 -2.14 6.06
N ASP A 826 32.89 -3.45 6.07
CA ASP A 826 33.89 -4.43 6.47
C ASP A 826 35.18 -4.32 5.63
N GLU A 827 36.23 -5.05 6.02
CA GLU A 827 37.52 -5.01 5.32
C GLU A 827 37.47 -5.38 3.83
N LYS A 828 36.42 -6.07 3.38
CA LYS A 828 36.22 -6.48 1.99
C LYS A 828 35.37 -5.50 1.20
N GLY A 829 34.69 -4.57 1.87
CA GLY A 829 33.74 -3.66 1.25
C GLY A 829 32.38 -4.29 0.96
N GLU A 830 32.11 -5.50 1.47
CA GLU A 830 30.95 -6.32 1.09
C GLU A 830 29.73 -5.96 1.95
N PHE A 831 29.91 -5.94 3.27
CA PHE A 831 28.81 -5.71 4.22
C PHE A 831 29.05 -4.47 5.08
N ALA A 832 27.99 -3.73 5.40
CA ALA A 832 28.03 -2.65 6.37
C ALA A 832 28.04 -3.17 7.82
N VAL A 833 28.56 -2.34 8.72
CA VAL A 833 28.60 -2.62 10.15
C VAL A 833 27.17 -2.66 10.70
N ASP A 834 26.86 -3.67 11.50
CA ASP A 834 25.60 -3.81 12.24
C ASP A 834 25.63 -2.87 13.46
N GLY A 835 25.13 -1.66 13.23
CA GLY A 835 25.09 -0.55 14.19
C GLY A 835 23.78 -0.42 14.96
N ASN A 836 22.78 -1.25 14.66
CA ASN A 836 21.44 -1.15 15.23
C ASN A 836 21.50 -1.22 16.77
N HIS A 837 20.96 -0.18 17.42
CA HIS A 837 21.15 0.02 18.85
C HIS A 837 20.24 -0.92 19.68
N ILE A 838 20.81 -1.56 20.71
CA ILE A 838 20.06 -2.21 21.79
C ILE A 838 20.55 -1.60 23.12
N PHE A 839 19.63 -0.91 23.80
CA PHE A 839 19.78 -0.14 25.04
C PHE A 839 20.93 -0.59 25.97
N GLY A 840 21.91 0.30 26.19
CA GLY A 840 22.87 0.26 27.31
C GLY A 840 23.89 -0.89 27.36
N ALA A 841 24.05 -1.67 26.28
CA ALA A 841 24.77 -2.93 26.35
C ALA A 841 26.27 -2.88 26.01
N VAL A 842 26.83 -1.87 25.37
CA VAL A 842 28.27 -1.86 25.02
C VAL A 842 29.10 -1.36 26.21
N PRO A 843 30.14 -2.09 26.69
CA PRO A 843 30.82 -3.26 26.08
C PRO A 843 30.34 -4.64 26.60
N ARG A 844 29.27 -4.71 27.38
CA ARG A 844 28.68 -5.96 27.93
C ARG A 844 28.11 -6.89 26.85
N ARG A 845 27.69 -6.36 25.69
CA ARG A 845 27.31 -7.07 24.46
C ARG A 845 27.66 -6.21 23.23
N PRO A 846 28.04 -6.82 22.09
CA PRO A 846 28.19 -6.10 20.82
C PRO A 846 26.89 -5.43 20.38
N SER A 847 26.99 -4.35 19.59
CA SER A 847 25.83 -3.71 18.95
C SER A 847 25.10 -4.65 18.00
N GLY A 848 23.88 -4.29 17.62
CA GLY A 848 23.25 -4.84 16.44
C GLY A 848 22.14 -5.86 16.68
N ASN A 849 21.32 -6.04 15.64
CA ASN A 849 20.22 -7.00 15.57
C ASN A 849 20.46 -8.05 14.48
N ARG A 850 21.71 -8.21 14.03
CA ARG A 850 22.15 -9.12 12.95
C ARG A 850 21.66 -8.72 11.56
N LEU A 851 21.24 -7.46 11.40
CA LEU A 851 20.96 -6.84 10.12
C LEU A 851 22.10 -5.89 9.75
N GLU A 852 22.41 -5.82 8.46
CA GLU A 852 23.41 -4.89 7.95
C GLU A 852 22.96 -3.43 8.16
N GLY A 853 23.87 -2.58 8.63
CA GLY A 853 23.63 -1.15 8.79
C GLY A 853 23.04 -0.74 10.13
N GLY A 854 22.36 0.41 10.14
CA GLY A 854 21.82 1.08 11.31
C GLY A 854 22.60 2.31 11.75
N SER A 855 21.96 3.08 12.65
CA SER A 855 22.58 4.19 13.36
C SER A 855 22.84 3.81 14.82
N PHE A 856 24.10 3.95 15.23
CA PHE A 856 24.52 3.79 16.61
C PHE A 856 24.50 5.16 17.30
N GLU A 857 23.64 5.30 18.31
CA GLU A 857 23.57 6.50 19.15
C GLU A 857 24.05 6.18 20.57
N SER A 858 24.80 7.10 21.17
CA SER A 858 25.30 6.98 22.54
C SER A 858 25.48 8.35 23.18
N TRP A 859 25.51 8.45 24.51
CA TRP A 859 25.77 9.71 25.20
C TRP A 859 26.53 9.48 26.50
N PHE A 860 27.19 10.52 27.00
CA PHE A 860 27.90 10.52 28.28
C PHE A 860 27.87 11.91 28.91
N ALA A 861 28.01 11.98 30.23
CA ALA A 861 28.08 13.24 30.96
C ALA A 861 29.52 13.60 31.35
N VAL A 862 29.80 14.90 31.47
CA VAL A 862 31.04 15.42 32.07
C VAL A 862 30.62 16.32 33.23
N PRO A 863 31.20 16.21 34.43
CA PRO A 863 30.76 17.01 35.57
C PRO A 863 31.10 18.48 35.37
N ARG A 864 30.12 19.36 35.60
CA ARG A 864 30.35 20.80 35.69
C ARG A 864 31.22 21.09 36.92
N GLY A 865 32.38 21.72 36.71
CA GLY A 865 33.34 22.08 37.76
C GLY A 865 32.87 23.23 38.64
#